data_AF-A0A416CDX6-F1
#
_entry.id   AF-A0A416CDX6-F1
#
_cell.length_a   1.000
_cell.length_b   1.000
_cell.length_c   1.000
_cell.angle_alpha   90.00
_cell.angle_beta   90.00
_cell.angle_gamma   90.00
#
_symmetry.space_group_name_H-M   'P 1'
#
loop_
_entity.id
_entity.type
_entity.pdbx_description
1 polymer ?
#
loop_
_entity_poly.entity_id
_entity_poly.type
_entity_poly.pdbx_seq_one_letter_code
_entity_poly.pdbx_strand_id
1 'polypeptide(L)'
;MRRKTIAILLCFAVIAGLIPNKEVMNVTAKEKKVYSKSVVKANNYSDYEEIKTPEDMDKLNYVVDGKYCLSADIDMSEYEGTYKPAEGFRGVLDGRGHTIKNLHSVVFDSIVGSATVRDLKIKNSNIGSDDYGKGFLINTIDFAYDGLKGKILIENVDVEGKADVSKYQKGESGSFAGICSYVNIHKETQSVKINNCSVNIKMSTDTGNYAIYYGGIIGGTTRNSKSTLEISNCVSLGSIKSSDTDSMVGGIAGEADYVNTTNCYADMELEGNYVGGLVGYAENVMIENCMSQSYVNGSCVGGLVGCGDEVSQQYIISSVSLEEKIRGTQFAGTVIGKSYAMITIKNVFTYSKLYDELNRTYLTDKQGTALNSMQLTEQSAFPGLDFTDTFACVPGVNGGKILLKKLGKYFVTDSPTIEVKNVNENEKRIIMHSDAPSAKIYYSNMDDEVTTSSTLYTTPFSIYGTTYFKLIAVADGYGASAPTEMTVKFQVSKPTVSIEQGNYKQALSIQLSCGTKGAVIYYTTDGSSPTTGSKKYTGTPIVFDSNGTYTINAIAVKSGWISSEELVKTYNINLSEVSRPTNTPVPTAQPDMRNTVKTPTANMNSGTYHGAVVVNLNCDTSGATIYYTTDGSMPTIYSNEYLGLPILFNQNGKFTLRAIAVKNGMKNSAELAVVYNIEDLNAGNSSGDAADNEWSWDDDSDAADKQTNNKSSAKAVKVKKPGKVHSVKVKKKNAKKVTTKSRYTLSWKKVKGATGYEVQLYNYSAYRRTCTIKKKTIKTKKSSLKNRKLYWYIVLSRAPEFALTGKVRVRAYKKQKGKTVYGKYSGWKSIATKKQIKEFMKYN
;
A
#
# COMPACT_ATOMS: atom_id res chain seq x y z
N MET A 1 22.44 52.94 -12.42
CA MET A 1 23.72 53.54 -12.00
C MET A 1 24.15 52.94 -10.66
N ARG A 2 25.40 52.44 -10.55
CA ARG A 2 25.87 51.63 -9.41
C ARG A 2 26.00 52.46 -8.13
N ARG A 3 25.66 51.88 -6.96
CA ARG A 3 25.71 52.52 -5.61
C ARG A 3 27.05 53.18 -5.25
N LYS A 4 28.17 52.71 -5.83
CA LYS A 4 29.49 53.37 -5.70
C LYS A 4 29.55 54.75 -6.34
N THR A 5 28.83 54.98 -7.44
CA THR A 5 28.74 56.28 -8.10
C THR A 5 27.97 57.29 -7.23
N ILE A 6 26.96 56.84 -6.48
CA ILE A 6 26.19 57.69 -5.55
C ILE A 6 27.05 58.09 -4.35
N ALA A 7 27.82 57.17 -3.77
CA ALA A 7 28.73 57.48 -2.66
C ALA A 7 29.84 58.46 -3.08
N ILE A 8 30.37 58.31 -4.30
CA ILE A 8 31.37 59.22 -4.87
C ILE A 8 30.75 60.60 -5.15
N LEU A 9 29.54 60.65 -5.74
CA LEU A 9 28.81 61.90 -5.97
C LEU A 9 28.45 62.63 -4.67
N LEU A 10 28.09 61.90 -3.61
CA LEU A 10 27.83 62.48 -2.28
C LEU A 10 29.11 63.03 -1.63
N CYS A 11 30.24 62.34 -1.77
CA CYS A 11 31.53 62.87 -1.34
C CYS A 11 31.93 64.15 -2.10
N PHE A 12 31.69 64.20 -3.42
CA PHE A 12 31.92 65.41 -4.22
C PHE A 12 30.98 66.56 -3.84
N ALA A 13 29.71 66.27 -3.51
CA ALA A 13 28.74 67.27 -3.06
C ALA A 13 29.11 67.89 -1.70
N VAL A 14 29.72 67.12 -0.80
CA VAL A 14 30.22 67.63 0.50
C VAL A 14 31.48 68.47 0.32
N ILE A 15 32.41 68.05 -0.54
CA ILE A 15 33.64 68.81 -0.85
C ILE A 15 33.29 70.14 -1.57
N ALA A 16 32.23 70.15 -2.38
CA ALA A 16 31.70 71.34 -3.06
C ALA A 16 30.80 72.23 -2.18
N GLY A 17 30.57 71.88 -0.90
CA GLY A 17 29.78 72.69 0.03
C GLY A 17 28.26 72.70 -0.23
N LEU A 18 27.75 71.78 -1.05
CA LEU A 18 26.34 71.73 -1.45
C LEU A 18 25.43 71.09 -0.38
N ILE A 19 26.00 70.40 0.63
CA ILE A 19 25.27 69.72 1.72
C ILE A 19 26.06 69.84 3.04
N PRO A 20 25.42 70.14 4.19
CA PRO A 20 26.11 70.26 5.48
C PRO A 20 26.62 68.90 6.02
N ASN A 21 27.85 68.90 6.54
CA ASN A 21 28.64 67.73 6.97
C ASN A 21 27.95 66.84 8.05
N LYS A 22 26.91 67.36 8.73
CA LYS A 22 26.21 66.70 9.82
C LYS A 22 25.29 65.56 9.36
N GLU A 23 24.78 65.57 8.13
CA GLU A 23 23.89 64.51 7.62
C GLU A 23 24.64 63.22 7.23
N VAL A 24 25.92 63.31 6.84
CA VAL A 24 26.74 62.14 6.45
C VAL A 24 27.20 61.33 7.68
N MET A 25 27.39 61.97 8.83
CA MET A 25 27.76 61.27 10.07
C MET A 25 26.62 60.43 10.67
N ASN A 26 25.36 60.76 10.38
CA ASN A 26 24.22 59.94 10.83
C ASN A 26 24.06 58.65 9.99
N VAL A 27 24.52 58.65 8.73
CA VAL A 27 24.52 57.45 7.87
C VAL A 27 25.62 56.47 8.31
N THR A 28 26.81 56.98 8.64
CA THR A 28 27.97 56.16 9.05
C THR A 28 27.88 55.66 10.50
N ALA A 29 27.13 56.32 11.39
CA ALA A 29 26.89 55.85 12.76
C ALA A 29 25.93 54.64 12.85
N LYS A 30 25.00 54.48 11.89
CA LYS A 30 24.14 53.29 11.80
C LYS A 30 24.89 52.03 11.32
N GLU A 31 26.02 52.19 10.64
CA GLU A 31 26.78 51.08 10.04
C GLU A 31 27.86 50.48 10.98
N LYS A 32 28.18 51.14 12.11
CA LYS A 32 29.28 50.71 13.00
C LYS A 32 28.91 49.75 14.14
N LYS A 33 27.65 49.31 14.28
CA LYS A 33 27.20 48.53 15.46
C LYS A 33 27.02 47.01 15.26
N VAL A 34 27.55 46.40 14.19
CA VAL A 34 27.35 44.96 13.94
C VAL A 34 28.65 44.23 13.61
N TYR A 35 29.68 44.27 14.47
CA TYR A 35 30.68 43.19 14.51
C TYR A 35 31.29 43.06 15.91
N SER A 36 30.66 42.25 16.76
CA SER A 36 31.36 41.34 17.68
C SER A 36 30.40 40.25 18.17
N LYS A 37 30.99 39.07 18.42
CA LYS A 37 30.40 37.82 18.93
C LYS A 37 29.64 36.93 17.94
N SER A 38 30.34 35.83 17.64
CA SER A 38 29.84 34.49 17.36
C SER A 38 28.68 34.13 18.29
N VAL A 39 27.47 34.14 17.73
CA VAL A 39 26.28 33.42 18.20
C VAL A 39 25.49 33.14 16.92
N VAL A 40 24.95 31.93 16.80
CA VAL A 40 24.00 31.52 15.77
C VAL A 40 22.96 32.64 15.57
N LYS A 41 23.04 33.38 14.45
CA LYS A 41 22.10 34.47 14.14
C LYS A 41 20.96 33.94 13.30
N ALA A 42 19.74 34.07 13.83
CA ALA A 42 18.52 33.98 13.05
C ALA A 42 18.63 34.88 11.80
N ASN A 43 18.34 34.32 10.63
CA ASN A 43 18.33 35.05 9.37
C ASN A 43 17.34 36.21 9.48
N ASN A 44 17.77 37.43 9.19
CA ASN A 44 16.87 38.58 9.11
C ASN A 44 16.08 38.45 7.80
N TYR A 45 14.88 37.86 7.88
CA TYR A 45 14.07 37.44 6.74
C TYR A 45 13.42 38.59 5.94
N SER A 46 13.60 39.85 6.35
CA SER A 46 13.02 41.04 5.70
C SER A 46 13.62 41.40 4.34
N ASP A 47 14.79 40.84 4.00
CA ASP A 47 15.55 41.20 2.79
C ASP A 47 15.31 40.26 1.61
N TYR A 48 14.42 39.27 1.78
CA TYR A 48 14.08 38.28 0.75
C TYR A 48 12.72 38.59 0.13
N GLU A 49 12.64 38.49 -1.19
CA GLU A 49 11.38 38.46 -1.90
C GLU A 49 10.79 37.04 -1.87
N GLU A 50 9.52 36.93 -1.51
CA GLU A 50 8.86 35.64 -1.33
C GLU A 50 8.30 35.10 -2.65
N ILE A 51 8.49 33.79 -2.84
CA ILE A 51 7.86 32.96 -3.86
C ILE A 51 6.82 32.09 -3.14
N LYS A 52 5.54 32.26 -3.52
CA LYS A 52 4.37 31.60 -2.92
C LYS A 52 3.57 30.80 -3.93
N THR A 53 3.51 31.27 -5.17
CA THR A 53 2.77 30.63 -6.25
C THR A 53 3.71 30.24 -7.40
N PRO A 54 3.26 29.41 -8.35
CA PRO A 54 4.04 29.11 -9.55
C PRO A 54 4.41 30.35 -10.37
N GLU A 55 3.52 31.34 -10.48
CA GLU A 55 3.75 32.58 -11.23
C GLU A 55 4.85 33.43 -10.59
N ASP A 56 4.99 33.36 -9.26
CA ASP A 56 6.07 34.05 -8.56
C ASP A 56 7.47 33.55 -8.98
N MET A 57 7.58 32.37 -9.61
CA MET A 57 8.85 31.88 -10.15
C MET A 57 9.42 32.81 -11.23
N ASP A 58 8.56 33.54 -11.95
CA ASP A 58 8.98 34.51 -12.98
C ASP A 58 9.79 35.68 -12.38
N LYS A 59 9.68 35.92 -11.06
CA LYS A 59 10.48 36.93 -10.35
C LYS A 59 11.97 36.73 -10.52
N LEU A 60 12.41 35.48 -10.63
CA LEU A 60 13.82 35.13 -10.83
C LEU A 60 14.40 35.74 -12.12
N ASN A 61 13.57 36.01 -13.12
CA ASN A 61 13.95 36.66 -14.38
C ASN A 61 13.94 38.20 -14.32
N TYR A 62 13.21 38.82 -13.38
CA TYR A 62 13.12 40.28 -13.30
C TYR A 62 14.32 40.91 -12.59
N VAL A 63 14.76 40.32 -11.47
CA VAL A 63 15.93 40.81 -10.72
C VAL A 63 16.89 39.65 -10.50
N VAL A 64 17.77 39.44 -11.49
CA VAL A 64 18.69 38.30 -11.54
C VAL A 64 19.73 38.26 -10.41
N ASP A 65 20.02 39.39 -9.75
CA ASP A 65 20.88 39.50 -8.57
C ASP A 65 20.10 39.64 -7.24
N GLY A 66 18.79 39.38 -7.28
CA GLY A 66 17.89 39.44 -6.13
C GLY A 66 18.09 38.33 -5.10
N LYS A 67 17.43 38.48 -3.96
CA LYS A 67 17.36 37.45 -2.91
C LYS A 67 15.92 36.96 -2.81
N TYR A 68 15.71 35.68 -3.07
CA TYR A 68 14.40 35.05 -3.11
C TYR A 68 14.32 33.90 -2.14
N CYS A 69 13.13 33.69 -1.58
CA CYS A 69 12.88 32.51 -0.77
C CYS A 69 11.50 31.92 -1.05
N LEU A 70 11.43 30.60 -0.99
CA LEU A 70 10.14 29.92 -0.98
C LEU A 70 9.49 30.10 0.40
N SER A 71 8.18 30.34 0.38
CA SER A 71 7.34 30.41 1.59
C SER A 71 6.16 29.43 1.53
N ALA A 72 6.09 28.65 0.46
CA ALA A 72 5.17 27.53 0.24
C ALA A 72 5.82 26.52 -0.72
N ASP A 73 5.27 25.31 -0.75
CA ASP A 73 5.56 24.37 -1.83
C ASP A 73 4.91 24.86 -3.12
N ILE A 74 5.61 24.73 -4.25
CA ILE A 74 5.20 25.26 -5.56
C ILE A 74 4.83 24.10 -6.47
N ASP A 75 3.58 24.07 -6.95
CA ASP A 75 3.13 23.09 -7.95
C ASP A 75 3.18 23.68 -9.36
N MET A 76 4.17 23.30 -10.15
CA MET A 76 4.34 23.85 -11.50
C MET A 76 3.28 23.36 -12.50
N SER A 77 2.43 22.40 -12.13
CA SER A 77 1.26 22.03 -12.94
C SER A 77 0.14 23.07 -12.88
N GLU A 78 0.18 23.98 -11.91
CA GLU A 78 -0.78 25.08 -11.76
C GLU A 78 -0.32 26.36 -12.50
N TYR A 79 0.91 26.40 -13.02
CA TYR A 79 1.42 27.56 -13.76
C TYR A 79 0.63 27.76 -15.07
N GLU A 80 0.07 28.96 -15.25
CA GLU A 80 -0.63 29.32 -16.48
C GLU A 80 0.34 29.79 -17.58
N GLY A 81 0.48 29.01 -18.65
CA GLY A 81 1.24 29.38 -19.84
C GLY A 81 2.52 28.56 -20.03
N THR A 82 3.51 29.15 -20.69
CA THR A 82 4.82 28.51 -20.92
C THR A 82 5.84 29.09 -19.96
N TYR A 83 6.18 28.32 -18.93
CA TYR A 83 7.19 28.71 -17.96
C TYR A 83 8.55 28.93 -18.63
N LYS A 84 9.23 30.01 -18.25
CA LYS A 84 10.56 30.37 -18.74
C LYS A 84 11.57 30.25 -17.60
N PRO A 85 12.55 29.34 -17.69
CA PRO A 85 13.58 29.22 -16.67
C PRO A 85 14.39 30.51 -16.50
N ALA A 86 14.99 30.67 -15.32
CA ALA A 86 15.76 31.86 -14.99
C ALA A 86 17.09 31.93 -15.77
N GLU A 87 17.28 32.99 -16.56
CA GLU A 87 18.49 33.21 -17.35
C GLU A 87 19.45 34.20 -16.67
N GLY A 88 20.74 33.88 -16.60
CA GLY A 88 21.77 34.76 -16.07
C GLY A 88 21.67 35.03 -14.57
N PHE A 89 21.08 34.11 -13.81
CA PHE A 89 20.85 34.28 -12.37
C PHE A 89 22.18 34.38 -11.62
N ARG A 90 22.27 35.37 -10.73
CA ARG A 90 23.46 35.72 -9.92
C ARG A 90 23.06 36.25 -8.54
N GLY A 91 21.97 35.70 -8.01
CA GLY A 91 21.33 36.08 -6.76
C GLY A 91 21.33 34.95 -5.74
N VAL A 92 20.40 35.01 -4.79
CA VAL A 92 20.18 33.94 -3.81
C VAL A 92 18.78 33.37 -3.99
N LEU A 93 18.65 32.05 -4.10
CA LEU A 93 17.39 31.33 -3.94
C LEU A 93 17.49 30.42 -2.71
N ASP A 94 16.69 30.71 -1.70
CA ASP A 94 16.59 29.93 -0.46
C ASP A 94 15.24 29.18 -0.43
N GLY A 95 15.27 27.87 -0.66
CA GLY A 95 14.08 27.05 -0.66
C GLY A 95 13.47 26.86 0.73
N ARG A 96 14.19 27.16 1.83
CA ARG A 96 13.74 26.95 3.22
C ARG A 96 13.18 25.54 3.52
N GLY A 97 13.59 24.54 2.73
CA GLY A 97 13.13 23.16 2.80
C GLY A 97 11.86 22.84 2.00
N HIS A 98 11.28 23.84 1.31
CA HIS A 98 10.10 23.70 0.45
C HIS A 98 10.40 22.97 -0.85
N THR A 99 9.32 22.50 -1.48
CA THR A 99 9.36 21.67 -2.67
C THR A 99 8.81 22.40 -3.88
N ILE A 100 9.53 22.37 -5.00
CA ILE A 100 8.99 22.63 -6.34
C ILE A 100 8.66 21.27 -6.95
N LYS A 101 7.39 21.04 -7.27
CA LYS A 101 6.90 19.76 -7.81
C LYS A 101 6.36 19.92 -9.23
N ASN A 102 6.36 18.81 -9.97
CA ASN A 102 5.78 18.70 -11.32
C ASN A 102 6.42 19.66 -12.34
N LEU A 103 7.69 20.00 -12.15
CA LEU A 103 8.41 20.87 -13.07
C LEU A 103 8.70 20.09 -14.37
N HIS A 104 8.25 20.65 -15.50
CA HIS A 104 8.44 20.12 -16.85
C HIS A 104 9.68 20.67 -17.58
N SER A 105 10.42 21.56 -16.90
CA SER A 105 11.58 22.32 -17.37
C SER A 105 12.70 22.33 -16.31
N VAL A 106 13.59 23.34 -16.34
CA VAL A 106 14.56 23.65 -15.27
C VAL A 106 14.18 24.90 -14.50
N VAL A 107 14.70 25.06 -13.27
CA VAL A 107 14.54 26.33 -12.53
C VAL A 107 15.40 27.42 -13.14
N PHE A 108 16.65 27.09 -13.44
CA PHE A 108 17.64 28.01 -14.02
C PHE A 108 18.09 27.52 -15.38
N ASP A 109 17.91 28.35 -16.40
CA ASP A 109 18.60 28.13 -17.67
C ASP A 109 20.09 28.42 -17.49
N SER A 110 20.44 29.54 -16.86
CA SER A 110 21.84 29.84 -16.59
C SER A 110 22.08 30.53 -15.25
N ILE A 111 23.15 30.11 -14.58
CA ILE A 111 23.70 30.78 -13.41
C ILE A 111 25.09 31.32 -13.75
N VAL A 112 25.32 32.59 -13.41
CA VAL A 112 26.56 33.31 -13.71
C VAL A 112 27.06 34.09 -12.50
N GLY A 113 28.32 34.53 -12.49
CA GLY A 113 28.84 35.41 -11.44
C GLY A 113 28.80 34.78 -10.05
N SER A 114 28.18 35.44 -9.07
CA SER A 114 28.04 34.90 -7.70
C SER A 114 26.59 34.52 -7.46
N ALA A 115 26.32 33.26 -7.09
CA ALA A 115 24.97 32.82 -6.79
C ALA A 115 24.95 31.83 -5.62
N THR A 116 23.81 31.73 -4.94
CA THR A 116 23.58 30.68 -3.95
C THR A 116 22.19 30.10 -4.13
N VAL A 117 22.11 28.79 -4.32
CA VAL A 117 20.84 28.04 -4.30
C VAL A 117 20.91 27.04 -3.17
N ARG A 118 19.96 27.09 -2.24
CA ARG A 118 20.01 26.20 -1.08
C ARG A 118 18.67 25.74 -0.55
N ASP A 119 18.71 24.67 0.22
CA ASP A 119 17.59 24.17 1.02
C ASP A 119 16.32 23.96 0.18
N LEU A 120 16.46 23.34 -0.99
CA LEU A 120 15.39 23.23 -1.99
C LEU A 120 15.15 21.78 -2.37
N LYS A 121 13.88 21.39 -2.55
CA LYS A 121 13.52 20.09 -3.08
C LYS A 121 12.87 20.22 -4.45
N ILE A 122 13.27 19.39 -5.39
CA ILE A 122 12.64 19.24 -6.70
C ILE A 122 12.04 17.83 -6.76
N LYS A 123 10.73 17.70 -6.98
CA LYS A 123 10.02 16.41 -6.90
C LYS A 123 9.11 16.17 -8.11
N ASN A 124 9.03 14.90 -8.54
CA ASN A 124 8.19 14.49 -9.68
C ASN A 124 8.44 15.31 -10.96
N SER A 125 9.68 15.75 -11.17
CA SER A 125 10.04 16.50 -12.37
C SER A 125 10.16 15.56 -13.56
N ASN A 126 9.75 16.03 -14.73
CA ASN A 126 9.80 15.29 -15.97
C ASN A 126 10.43 16.16 -17.06
N ILE A 127 11.76 16.21 -17.09
CA ILE A 127 12.51 17.06 -18.03
C ILE A 127 12.60 16.39 -19.41
N GLY A 128 12.70 17.18 -20.48
CA GLY A 128 12.57 16.70 -21.86
C GLY A 128 11.14 16.60 -22.37
N SER A 129 10.15 17.11 -21.63
CA SER A 129 8.83 17.42 -22.20
C SER A 129 8.78 18.75 -22.98
N ASP A 130 9.81 19.58 -22.84
CA ASP A 130 9.97 20.88 -23.46
C ASP A 130 11.34 21.02 -24.15
N ASP A 131 11.60 22.16 -24.80
CA ASP A 131 12.83 22.40 -25.59
C ASP A 131 14.04 22.83 -24.73
N TYR A 132 13.88 22.99 -23.41
CA TYR A 132 14.86 23.68 -22.55
C TYR A 132 15.57 22.77 -21.53
N GLY A 133 14.91 21.76 -20.96
CA GLY A 133 15.40 21.09 -19.74
C GLY A 133 16.53 20.06 -19.90
N LYS A 134 17.79 20.50 -19.89
CA LYS A 134 18.99 19.63 -19.91
C LYS A 134 19.45 19.21 -18.50
N GLY A 135 19.24 20.05 -17.49
CA GLY A 135 19.35 19.66 -16.06
C GLY A 135 17.99 19.45 -15.40
N PHE A 136 17.94 19.05 -14.13
CA PHE A 136 16.70 19.10 -13.32
C PHE A 136 16.57 20.38 -12.49
N LEU A 137 17.69 21.04 -12.19
CA LEU A 137 17.71 22.34 -11.51
C LEU A 137 18.33 23.42 -12.41
N ILE A 138 19.49 23.13 -13.01
CA ILE A 138 20.30 24.09 -13.76
C ILE A 138 20.70 23.50 -15.11
N ASN A 139 20.47 24.22 -16.21
CA ASN A 139 21.06 23.82 -17.50
C ASN A 139 22.55 24.13 -17.52
N THR A 140 22.94 25.38 -17.30
CA THR A 140 24.35 25.76 -17.43
C THR A 140 24.82 26.69 -16.33
N ILE A 141 26.00 26.41 -15.78
CA ILE A 141 26.79 27.37 -15.04
C ILE A 141 27.86 27.89 -16.00
N ASP A 142 27.81 29.17 -16.36
CA ASP A 142 28.78 29.76 -17.30
C ASP A 142 29.29 31.11 -16.82
N PHE A 143 30.60 31.30 -16.91
CA PHE A 143 31.26 32.57 -16.62
C PHE A 143 31.81 33.28 -17.87
N ALA A 144 31.42 32.85 -19.08
CA ALA A 144 32.05 33.19 -20.36
C ALA A 144 32.18 34.70 -20.66
N TYR A 145 31.20 35.53 -20.30
CA TYR A 145 31.06 36.83 -20.99
C TYR A 145 31.54 38.08 -20.27
N ASP A 146 31.85 38.06 -18.98
CA ASP A 146 31.62 39.31 -18.23
C ASP A 146 32.75 39.74 -17.29
N GLY A 147 33.92 39.11 -17.38
CA GLY A 147 35.03 39.39 -16.46
C GLY A 147 34.65 39.16 -14.98
N LEU A 148 33.51 38.53 -14.74
CA LEU A 148 32.92 38.34 -13.43
C LEU A 148 33.77 37.36 -12.64
N LYS A 149 34.32 37.86 -11.53
CA LYS A 149 34.71 37.03 -10.41
C LYS A 149 33.42 36.57 -9.73
N GLY A 150 33.40 35.35 -9.22
CA GLY A 150 32.22 34.90 -8.51
C GLY A 150 32.32 33.50 -7.98
N LYS A 151 31.52 33.25 -6.96
CA LYS A 151 31.41 31.94 -6.30
C LYS A 151 29.97 31.49 -6.41
N ILE A 152 29.78 30.28 -6.92
CA ILE A 152 28.46 29.64 -6.98
C ILE A 152 28.43 28.52 -5.96
N LEU A 153 27.41 28.55 -5.10
CA LEU A 153 27.16 27.54 -4.09
C LEU A 153 25.79 26.91 -4.31
N ILE A 154 25.76 25.61 -4.55
CA ILE A 154 24.54 24.80 -4.53
C ILE A 154 24.62 23.90 -3.31
N GLU A 155 23.68 24.05 -2.37
CA GLU A 155 23.78 23.38 -1.07
C GLU A 155 22.44 22.84 -0.57
N ASN A 156 22.42 21.63 -0.01
CA ASN A 156 21.20 21.05 0.57
C ASN A 156 20.04 20.94 -0.45
N VAL A 157 20.34 20.55 -1.68
CA VAL A 157 19.32 20.37 -2.73
C VAL A 157 19.02 18.90 -2.93
N ASP A 158 17.74 18.53 -2.91
CA ASP A 158 17.27 17.17 -3.17
C ASP A 158 16.43 17.13 -4.45
N VAL A 159 16.82 16.30 -5.42
CA VAL A 159 16.15 16.20 -6.72
C VAL A 159 15.63 14.79 -6.96
N GLU A 160 14.37 14.70 -7.38
CA GLU A 160 13.76 13.47 -7.85
C GLU A 160 12.98 13.72 -9.14
N GLY A 161 13.21 12.85 -10.13
CA GLY A 161 12.42 12.88 -11.34
C GLY A 161 12.93 11.97 -12.45
N LYS A 162 12.42 12.18 -13.65
CA LYS A 162 12.80 11.44 -14.84
C LYS A 162 13.07 12.39 -16.02
N ALA A 163 13.95 11.97 -16.92
CA ALA A 163 14.27 12.68 -18.14
C ALA A 163 13.94 11.79 -19.33
N ASP A 164 13.15 12.31 -20.27
CA ASP A 164 12.95 11.70 -21.58
C ASP A 164 13.88 12.38 -22.60
N VAL A 165 15.06 11.81 -22.77
CA VAL A 165 16.12 12.41 -23.59
C VAL A 165 15.90 12.16 -25.10
N SER A 166 14.95 11.29 -25.46
CA SER A 166 14.65 10.94 -26.85
C SER A 166 14.15 12.11 -27.72
N LYS A 167 13.72 13.21 -27.09
CA LYS A 167 13.10 14.37 -27.74
C LYS A 167 14.07 15.47 -28.18
N TYR A 168 15.35 15.39 -27.82
CA TYR A 168 16.35 16.41 -28.16
C TYR A 168 16.89 16.27 -29.60
N GLN A 169 17.40 17.35 -30.23
CA GLN A 169 17.75 17.46 -31.67
C GLN A 169 19.22 17.15 -32.07
N LYS A 170 19.42 16.65 -33.31
CA LYS A 170 20.59 15.84 -33.73
C LYS A 170 21.80 16.71 -33.92
N GLY A 171 22.89 16.39 -33.24
CA GLY A 171 24.15 17.10 -33.41
C GLY A 171 24.36 18.29 -32.49
N GLU A 172 23.47 18.54 -31.53
CA GLU A 172 23.86 19.34 -30.35
C GLU A 172 24.62 18.44 -29.37
N SER A 173 25.83 18.86 -28.96
CA SER A 173 26.55 18.25 -27.84
C SER A 173 25.75 18.45 -26.55
N GLY A 174 24.76 17.61 -26.32
CA GLY A 174 23.92 17.66 -25.13
C GLY A 174 24.65 17.13 -23.89
N SER A 175 24.25 17.63 -22.74
CA SER A 175 24.72 17.19 -21.43
C SER A 175 23.51 17.07 -20.51
N PHE A 176 23.42 16.01 -19.71
CA PHE A 176 22.26 15.76 -18.85
C PHE A 176 22.65 15.40 -17.43
N ALA A 177 21.98 16.01 -16.44
CA ALA A 177 22.22 15.68 -15.04
C ALA A 177 21.11 16.05 -14.07
N GLY A 178 21.18 15.44 -12.88
CA GLY A 178 20.25 15.62 -11.77
C GLY A 178 20.37 16.97 -11.05
N ILE A 179 21.52 17.65 -11.06
CA ILE A 179 21.62 19.03 -10.54
C ILE A 179 21.91 20.01 -11.66
N CYS A 180 23.09 19.92 -12.28
CA CYS A 180 23.54 20.88 -13.28
C CYS A 180 24.02 20.16 -14.54
N SER A 181 23.42 20.46 -15.69
CA SER A 181 23.82 19.80 -16.94
C SER A 181 25.28 20.12 -17.29
N TYR A 182 25.66 21.39 -17.42
CA TYR A 182 27.01 21.75 -17.84
C TYR A 182 27.63 22.85 -16.98
N VAL A 183 28.92 22.72 -16.66
CA VAL A 183 29.67 23.71 -15.85
C VAL A 183 30.89 24.21 -16.61
N ASN A 184 30.99 25.52 -16.80
CA ASN A 184 32.06 26.16 -17.54
C ASN A 184 32.81 27.17 -16.68
N ILE A 185 34.09 26.89 -16.37
CA ILE A 185 34.94 27.73 -15.51
C ILE A 185 36.13 28.28 -16.30
N HIS A 186 36.11 29.60 -16.54
CA HIS A 186 37.05 30.28 -17.44
C HIS A 186 38.27 30.89 -16.74
N LYS A 187 38.22 31.09 -15.42
CA LYS A 187 39.29 31.79 -14.66
C LYS A 187 39.53 31.17 -13.28
N GLU A 188 40.77 31.22 -12.80
CA GLU A 188 41.17 30.79 -11.44
C GLU A 188 40.40 31.49 -10.31
N THR A 189 39.89 32.69 -10.56
CA THR A 189 39.12 33.47 -9.57
C THR A 189 37.66 33.01 -9.43
N GLN A 190 37.23 32.03 -10.22
CA GLN A 190 35.88 31.48 -10.22
C GLN A 190 35.87 30.14 -9.50
N SER A 191 34.81 29.85 -8.77
CA SER A 191 34.66 28.59 -8.06
C SER A 191 33.19 28.18 -8.01
N VAL A 192 32.95 26.90 -8.25
CA VAL A 192 31.63 26.29 -8.10
C VAL A 192 31.74 25.21 -7.03
N LYS A 193 30.77 25.19 -6.11
CA LYS A 193 30.67 24.16 -5.08
C LYS A 193 29.26 23.59 -5.05
N ILE A 194 29.16 22.27 -5.19
CA ILE A 194 27.94 21.50 -4.98
C ILE A 194 28.15 20.69 -3.71
N ASN A 195 27.43 21.04 -2.66
CA ASN A 195 27.58 20.44 -1.35
C ASN A 195 26.27 19.83 -0.88
N ASN A 196 26.34 18.65 -0.26
CA ASN A 196 25.23 18.09 0.48
C ASN A 196 23.94 17.92 -0.36
N CYS A 197 24.08 17.54 -1.63
CA CYS A 197 22.95 17.37 -2.54
C CYS A 197 22.61 15.90 -2.76
N SER A 198 21.35 15.60 -3.08
CA SER A 198 20.91 14.25 -3.43
C SER A 198 20.14 14.22 -4.72
N VAL A 199 20.29 13.16 -5.50
CA VAL A 199 19.54 12.92 -6.72
C VAL A 199 18.99 11.50 -6.74
N ASN A 200 17.72 11.36 -7.14
CA ASN A 200 17.10 10.09 -7.49
C ASN A 200 16.42 10.24 -8.85
N ILE A 201 17.15 9.90 -9.92
CA ILE A 201 16.76 10.25 -11.28
C ILE A 201 16.72 9.04 -12.20
N LYS A 202 15.83 9.10 -13.19
CA LYS A 202 15.78 8.12 -14.27
C LYS A 202 15.97 8.79 -15.63
N MET A 203 17.03 8.44 -16.34
CA MET A 203 17.32 8.92 -17.69
C MET A 203 17.47 7.72 -18.62
N SER A 204 16.85 7.79 -19.79
CA SER A 204 17.01 6.80 -20.85
C SER A 204 17.04 7.48 -22.21
N THR A 205 17.95 7.04 -23.09
CA THR A 205 18.02 7.51 -24.49
C THR A 205 17.69 6.37 -25.46
N ASP A 206 16.96 6.70 -26.52
CA ASP A 206 16.74 5.81 -27.67
C ASP A 206 17.79 6.11 -28.76
N THR A 207 18.08 5.12 -29.62
CA THR A 207 19.22 5.12 -30.54
C THR A 207 19.31 6.34 -31.47
N GLY A 208 20.46 7.00 -31.45
CA GLY A 208 20.89 8.05 -32.38
C GLY A 208 21.74 9.07 -31.61
N ASN A 209 22.85 9.56 -32.18
CA ASN A 209 23.79 10.42 -31.43
C ASN A 209 23.16 11.74 -30.96
N TYR A 210 22.78 11.79 -29.67
CA TYR A 210 22.43 13.01 -28.93
C TYR A 210 22.96 12.90 -27.50
N ALA A 211 23.63 13.97 -27.05
CA ALA A 211 24.37 14.11 -25.79
C ALA A 211 25.55 13.16 -25.55
N ILE A 212 26.68 13.76 -25.18
CA ILE A 212 27.93 13.06 -24.90
C ILE A 212 28.08 12.82 -23.40
N TYR A 213 27.48 13.65 -22.53
CA TYR A 213 27.75 13.64 -21.10
C TYR A 213 26.50 13.42 -20.26
N TYR A 214 26.50 12.38 -19.43
CA TYR A 214 25.41 12.06 -18.52
C TYR A 214 25.95 11.82 -17.11
N GLY A 215 25.43 12.56 -16.13
CA GLY A 215 25.82 12.29 -14.74
C GLY A 215 24.72 12.50 -13.72
N GLY A 216 24.88 11.87 -12.56
CA GLY A 216 23.90 12.03 -11.48
C GLY A 216 23.85 13.46 -10.98
N ILE A 217 24.99 14.04 -10.61
CA ILE A 217 25.08 15.41 -10.07
C ILE A 217 25.31 16.42 -11.19
N ILE A 218 26.39 16.24 -11.94
CA ILE A 218 26.72 17.09 -13.10
C ILE A 218 26.80 16.28 -14.38
N GLY A 219 26.49 16.89 -15.52
CA GLY A 219 26.58 16.21 -16.81
C GLY A 219 28.02 16.23 -17.31
N GLY A 220 28.55 17.43 -17.53
CA GLY A 220 29.92 17.65 -17.95
C GLY A 220 30.49 19.00 -17.53
N THR A 221 31.78 19.15 -17.76
CA THR A 221 32.53 20.39 -17.62
C THR A 221 33.16 20.81 -18.94
N THR A 222 33.70 22.02 -18.99
CA THR A 222 34.48 22.48 -20.15
C THR A 222 35.92 21.96 -20.07
N ARG A 223 36.39 21.35 -21.15
CA ARG A 223 37.80 20.93 -21.29
C ARG A 223 38.73 22.13 -21.15
N ASN A 224 39.78 21.98 -20.35
CA ASN A 224 40.72 23.00 -19.91
C ASN A 224 40.13 24.01 -18.90
N SER A 225 39.29 23.53 -17.99
CA SER A 225 38.78 24.33 -16.87
C SER A 225 39.93 24.98 -16.11
N LYS A 226 39.78 26.26 -15.75
CA LYS A 226 40.87 27.05 -15.13
C LYS A 226 40.86 27.04 -13.60
N SER A 227 39.87 26.41 -12.99
CA SER A 227 39.74 26.28 -11.53
C SER A 227 38.94 25.04 -11.20
N THR A 228 39.07 24.56 -9.97
CA THR A 228 38.45 23.32 -9.51
C THR A 228 36.96 23.49 -9.19
N LEU A 229 36.13 22.57 -9.68
CA LEU A 229 34.76 22.35 -9.21
C LEU A 229 34.78 21.39 -8.02
N GLU A 230 34.18 21.79 -6.90
CA GLU A 230 34.05 20.94 -5.71
C GLU A 230 32.66 20.28 -5.66
N ILE A 231 32.62 18.95 -5.65
CA ILE A 231 31.42 18.15 -5.35
C ILE A 231 31.67 17.40 -4.05
N SER A 232 30.85 17.66 -3.05
CA SER A 232 31.06 17.13 -1.69
C SER A 232 29.77 16.65 -1.06
N ASN A 233 29.84 15.54 -0.31
CA ASN A 233 28.71 15.01 0.47
C ASN A 233 27.46 14.73 -0.37
N CYS A 234 27.62 14.27 -1.61
CA CYS A 234 26.51 14.08 -2.55
C CYS A 234 26.11 12.62 -2.72
N VAL A 235 24.83 12.38 -2.98
CA VAL A 235 24.24 11.04 -3.18
C VAL A 235 23.55 10.95 -4.51
N SER A 236 23.85 9.91 -5.29
CA SER A 236 23.19 9.64 -6.57
C SER A 236 22.56 8.25 -6.63
N LEU A 237 21.27 8.23 -6.94
CA LEU A 237 20.43 7.05 -7.03
C LEU A 237 19.62 7.05 -8.34
N GLY A 238 19.14 5.87 -8.72
CA GLY A 238 18.26 5.70 -9.89
C GLY A 238 18.97 5.05 -11.07
N SER A 239 18.77 5.54 -12.29
CA SER A 239 19.33 4.93 -13.50
C SER A 239 19.63 5.94 -14.60
N ILE A 240 20.76 5.77 -15.28
CA ILE A 240 21.14 6.53 -16.47
C ILE A 240 21.52 5.51 -17.55
N LYS A 241 20.77 5.49 -18.65
CA LYS A 241 21.01 4.56 -19.75
C LYS A 241 21.11 5.30 -21.07
N SER A 242 22.29 5.26 -21.67
CA SER A 242 22.53 5.72 -23.02
C SER A 242 22.89 4.55 -23.93
N SER A 243 22.39 4.58 -25.16
CA SER A 243 22.78 3.65 -26.23
C SER A 243 23.80 4.25 -27.20
N ASP A 244 24.29 5.47 -26.92
CA ASP A 244 25.15 6.22 -27.82
C ASP A 244 26.60 5.75 -27.75
N THR A 245 27.25 5.69 -28.90
CA THR A 245 28.59 5.11 -29.05
C THR A 245 29.70 5.97 -28.45
N ASP A 246 29.43 7.25 -28.16
CA ASP A 246 30.39 8.18 -27.56
C ASP A 246 29.97 8.66 -26.17
N SER A 247 28.92 8.07 -25.60
CA SER A 247 28.38 8.49 -24.30
C SER A 247 29.37 8.30 -23.16
N MET A 248 29.44 9.31 -22.29
CA MET A 248 30.18 9.34 -21.04
C MET A 248 29.17 9.39 -19.90
N VAL A 249 29.13 8.33 -19.10
CA VAL A 249 28.09 8.12 -18.11
C VAL A 249 28.72 7.91 -16.74
N GLY A 250 28.33 8.72 -15.75
CA GLY A 250 28.82 8.58 -14.38
C GLY A 250 27.77 8.79 -13.30
N GLY A 251 27.94 8.14 -12.14
CA GLY A 251 27.04 8.33 -11.01
C GLY A 251 27.08 9.75 -10.42
N ILE A 252 28.22 10.44 -10.52
CA ILE A 252 28.41 11.83 -10.07
C ILE A 252 28.55 12.76 -11.27
N ALA A 253 29.50 12.46 -12.17
CA ALA A 253 29.81 13.27 -13.34
C ALA A 253 29.92 12.41 -14.60
N GLY A 254 29.32 12.84 -15.71
CA GLY A 254 29.53 12.19 -17.01
C GLY A 254 30.93 12.43 -17.53
N GLU A 255 31.25 13.70 -17.78
CA GLU A 255 32.60 14.19 -18.05
C GLU A 255 33.04 15.11 -16.89
N ALA A 256 34.33 15.06 -16.56
CA ALA A 256 34.89 15.86 -15.49
C ALA A 256 36.33 16.29 -15.82
N ASP A 257 36.55 17.61 -15.93
CA ASP A 257 37.83 18.29 -15.99
C ASP A 257 38.01 19.22 -14.78
N TYR A 258 39.09 19.05 -14.00
CA TYR A 258 39.33 19.77 -12.74
C TYR A 258 38.18 19.64 -11.72
N VAL A 259 37.72 18.41 -11.48
CA VAL A 259 36.64 18.13 -10.52
C VAL A 259 37.16 17.36 -9.30
N ASN A 260 36.93 17.93 -8.12
CA ASN A 260 37.18 17.25 -6.84
C ASN A 260 35.88 16.68 -6.30
N THR A 261 35.79 15.36 -6.23
CA THR A 261 34.66 14.61 -5.69
C THR A 261 35.06 14.03 -4.33
N THR A 262 34.39 14.48 -3.28
CA THR A 262 34.69 14.10 -1.89
C THR A 262 33.44 13.59 -1.20
N ASN A 263 33.54 12.55 -0.37
CA ASN A 263 32.43 12.10 0.49
C ASN A 263 31.13 11.75 -0.29
N CYS A 264 31.26 11.26 -1.52
CA CYS A 264 30.11 11.01 -2.41
C CYS A 264 29.76 9.53 -2.52
N TYR A 265 28.48 9.24 -2.75
CA TYR A 265 27.94 7.89 -2.87
C TYR A 265 27.08 7.74 -4.13
N ALA A 266 27.26 6.65 -4.87
CA ALA A 266 26.40 6.28 -5.99
C ALA A 266 25.92 4.82 -5.89
N ASP A 267 24.62 4.58 -6.06
CA ASP A 267 24.00 3.25 -6.24
C ASP A 267 22.97 3.35 -7.38
N MET A 268 23.48 3.43 -8.61
CA MET A 268 22.71 3.65 -9.82
C MET A 268 22.81 2.46 -10.79
N GLU A 269 21.86 2.35 -11.71
CA GLU A 269 22.00 1.51 -12.90
C GLU A 269 22.51 2.37 -14.07
N LEU A 270 23.78 2.17 -14.45
CA LEU A 270 24.51 2.98 -15.43
C LEU A 270 24.82 2.17 -16.69
N GLU A 271 24.43 2.69 -17.86
CA GLU A 271 24.66 2.08 -19.16
C GLU A 271 25.09 3.13 -20.21
N GLY A 272 26.13 2.83 -21.00
CA GLY A 272 26.69 3.73 -22.01
C GLY A 272 27.98 3.21 -22.66
N ASN A 273 28.79 4.08 -23.27
CA ASN A 273 30.07 3.71 -23.86
C ASN A 273 31.23 3.77 -22.84
N TYR A 274 31.54 4.97 -22.33
CA TYR A 274 32.49 5.21 -21.25
C TYR A 274 31.74 5.35 -19.93
N VAL A 275 31.77 4.33 -19.08
CA VAL A 275 30.87 4.26 -17.91
C VAL A 275 31.67 4.10 -16.63
N GLY A 276 31.54 5.06 -15.72
CA GLY A 276 32.14 5.00 -14.40
C GLY A 276 31.09 4.96 -13.32
N GLY A 277 31.32 4.20 -12.25
CA GLY A 277 30.41 4.23 -11.09
C GLY A 277 30.26 5.63 -10.48
N LEU A 278 31.30 6.47 -10.54
CA LEU A 278 31.28 7.88 -10.13
C LEU A 278 31.51 8.83 -11.31
N VAL A 279 32.57 8.62 -12.09
CA VAL A 279 32.95 9.53 -13.20
C VAL A 279 33.06 8.77 -14.51
N GLY A 280 32.31 9.15 -15.53
CA GLY A 280 32.35 8.49 -16.85
C GLY A 280 33.69 8.69 -17.57
N TYR A 281 34.06 9.95 -17.77
CA TYR A 281 35.30 10.36 -18.42
C TYR A 281 36.04 11.40 -17.57
N ALA A 282 37.31 11.15 -17.26
CA ALA A 282 38.09 11.90 -16.29
C ALA A 282 39.30 12.62 -16.92
N GLU A 283 39.36 13.93 -16.67
CA GLU A 283 40.46 14.85 -16.94
C GLU A 283 40.77 15.58 -15.61
N ASN A 284 41.99 15.52 -15.08
CA ASN A 284 42.39 16.25 -13.86
C ASN A 284 41.45 16.09 -12.66
N VAL A 285 41.09 14.85 -12.29
CA VAL A 285 40.09 14.59 -11.23
C VAL A 285 40.73 14.12 -9.92
N MET A 286 40.06 14.48 -8.82
CA MET A 286 40.30 13.89 -7.50
C MET A 286 39.03 13.22 -7.00
N ILE A 287 39.14 11.95 -6.61
CA ILE A 287 38.06 11.18 -5.99
C ILE A 287 38.57 10.73 -4.63
N GLU A 288 38.00 11.28 -3.56
CA GLU A 288 38.43 11.00 -2.20
C GLU A 288 37.25 10.62 -1.31
N ASN A 289 37.39 9.57 -0.50
CA ASN A 289 36.34 9.15 0.45
C ASN A 289 34.99 8.89 -0.24
N CYS A 290 34.99 8.24 -1.41
CA CYS A 290 33.79 8.02 -2.22
C CYS A 290 33.46 6.53 -2.38
N MET A 291 32.20 6.21 -2.60
CA MET A 291 31.74 4.84 -2.81
C MET A 291 30.79 4.71 -4.00
N SER A 292 31.03 3.69 -4.82
CA SER A 292 30.10 3.24 -5.86
C SER A 292 29.64 1.81 -5.57
N GLN A 293 28.33 1.64 -5.46
CA GLN A 293 27.64 0.34 -5.48
C GLN A 293 26.84 0.13 -6.77
N SER A 294 27.02 1.03 -7.74
CA SER A 294 26.28 1.06 -9.00
C SER A 294 26.46 -0.20 -9.83
N TYR A 295 25.42 -0.54 -10.60
CA TYR A 295 25.54 -1.39 -11.77
C TYR A 295 26.11 -0.58 -12.93
N VAL A 296 27.19 -1.07 -13.53
CA VAL A 296 27.96 -0.36 -14.56
C VAL A 296 28.08 -1.26 -15.77
N ASN A 297 27.48 -0.88 -16.89
CA ASN A 297 27.47 -1.66 -18.12
C ASN A 297 27.87 -0.80 -19.33
N GLY A 298 28.77 -1.28 -20.19
CA GLY A 298 29.21 -0.49 -21.34
C GLY A 298 30.37 -1.05 -22.13
N SER A 299 31.04 -0.19 -22.89
CA SER A 299 32.21 -0.55 -23.70
C SER A 299 33.49 -0.51 -22.87
N CYS A 300 33.79 0.68 -22.33
CA CYS A 300 34.89 0.94 -21.42
C CYS A 300 34.31 1.27 -20.05
N VAL A 301 34.41 0.33 -19.10
CA VAL A 301 33.76 0.49 -17.80
C VAL A 301 34.73 0.44 -16.64
N GLY A 302 34.51 1.30 -15.67
CA GLY A 302 35.21 1.23 -14.39
C GLY A 302 34.28 1.40 -13.20
N GLY A 303 34.59 0.71 -12.11
CA GLY A 303 33.76 0.78 -10.93
C GLY A 303 33.75 2.15 -10.23
N LEU A 304 34.79 2.96 -10.41
CA LEU A 304 34.83 4.37 -10.00
C LEU A 304 34.94 5.30 -11.22
N VAL A 305 35.90 5.06 -12.13
CA VAL A 305 36.17 5.89 -13.30
C VAL A 305 36.04 5.08 -14.59
N GLY A 306 35.26 5.51 -15.57
CA GLY A 306 35.11 4.79 -16.83
C GLY A 306 36.37 4.85 -17.70
N CYS A 307 36.72 6.06 -18.13
CA CYS A 307 37.88 6.36 -18.96
C CYS A 307 38.65 7.58 -18.44
N GLY A 308 39.97 7.60 -18.60
CA GLY A 308 40.83 8.73 -18.28
C GLY A 308 41.68 9.16 -19.47
N ASP A 309 41.82 10.47 -19.69
CA ASP A 309 42.52 11.06 -20.84
C ASP A 309 44.07 10.91 -20.80
N GLU A 310 44.74 11.06 -21.95
CA GLU A 310 46.18 10.85 -22.23
C GLU A 310 47.17 11.74 -21.45
N VAL A 311 46.77 12.94 -21.03
CA VAL A 311 47.68 13.91 -20.39
C VAL A 311 47.22 14.37 -19.00
N SER A 312 46.25 13.66 -18.42
CA SER A 312 45.53 14.05 -17.21
C SER A 312 46.09 13.45 -15.92
N GLN A 313 45.98 14.16 -14.79
CA GLN A 313 46.24 13.58 -13.47
C GLN A 313 44.97 13.04 -12.83
N GLN A 314 45.01 11.81 -12.33
CA GLN A 314 43.86 11.18 -11.68
C GLN A 314 44.25 10.68 -10.29
N TYR A 315 43.58 11.18 -9.26
CA TYR A 315 43.79 10.78 -7.87
C TYR A 315 42.56 10.04 -7.35
N ILE A 316 42.73 8.79 -6.94
CA ILE A 316 41.65 8.01 -6.32
C ILE A 316 42.13 7.54 -4.94
N ILE A 317 41.48 8.06 -3.92
CA ILE A 317 41.93 7.96 -2.53
C ILE A 317 40.77 7.45 -1.67
N SER A 318 41.02 6.45 -0.81
CA SER A 318 40.05 5.99 0.20
C SER A 318 38.65 5.72 -0.38
N SER A 319 38.53 4.90 -1.43
CA SER A 319 37.27 4.75 -2.18
C SER A 319 36.89 3.29 -2.45
N VAL A 320 35.61 3.00 -2.70
CA VAL A 320 35.09 1.61 -2.78
C VAL A 320 34.30 1.34 -4.05
N SER A 321 34.51 0.17 -4.66
CA SER A 321 33.75 -0.34 -5.81
C SER A 321 33.39 -1.83 -5.69
N LEU A 322 32.19 -2.21 -6.12
CA LEU A 322 31.66 -3.59 -6.05
C LEU A 322 31.61 -4.28 -7.42
N GLU A 323 32.40 -5.34 -7.58
CA GLU A 323 32.72 -5.98 -8.87
C GLU A 323 31.56 -6.78 -9.52
N GLU A 324 30.68 -7.42 -8.74
CA GLU A 324 29.60 -8.29 -9.28
C GLU A 324 28.61 -7.56 -10.22
N LYS A 325 28.76 -6.24 -10.31
CA LYS A 325 27.90 -5.29 -10.98
C LYS A 325 28.58 -4.57 -12.17
N ILE A 326 29.82 -4.91 -12.54
CA ILE A 326 30.58 -4.25 -13.61
C ILE A 326 30.64 -5.13 -14.86
N ARG A 327 30.28 -4.59 -16.04
CA ARG A 327 30.24 -5.32 -17.32
C ARG A 327 30.77 -4.46 -18.47
N GLY A 328 32.00 -4.73 -18.90
CA GLY A 328 32.61 -4.08 -20.07
C GLY A 328 32.71 -5.02 -21.26
N THR A 329 32.50 -4.51 -22.47
CA THR A 329 32.66 -5.28 -23.71
C THR A 329 34.02 -5.11 -24.36
N GLN A 330 34.71 -3.98 -24.14
CA GLN A 330 36.08 -3.75 -24.61
C GLN A 330 37.09 -3.68 -23.45
N PHE A 331 36.78 -2.88 -22.43
CA PHE A 331 37.61 -2.71 -21.24
C PHE A 331 36.74 -2.72 -19.99
N ALA A 332 37.18 -3.44 -18.96
CA ALA A 332 36.52 -3.50 -17.67
C ALA A 332 37.57 -3.43 -16.56
N GLY A 333 37.35 -2.58 -15.56
CA GLY A 333 38.17 -2.55 -14.36
C GLY A 333 37.36 -2.23 -13.11
N THR A 334 37.76 -2.80 -11.98
CA THR A 334 37.04 -2.60 -10.72
C THR A 334 37.21 -1.18 -10.17
N VAL A 335 38.30 -0.49 -10.52
CA VAL A 335 38.54 0.91 -10.16
C VAL A 335 38.39 1.82 -11.38
N ILE A 336 39.21 1.59 -12.41
CA ILE A 336 39.19 2.33 -13.66
C ILE A 336 39.09 1.39 -14.86
N GLY A 337 38.29 1.75 -15.87
CA GLY A 337 38.16 0.96 -17.09
C GLY A 337 39.35 1.12 -18.03
N LYS A 338 39.53 2.33 -18.56
CA LYS A 338 40.65 2.69 -19.44
C LYS A 338 41.34 3.96 -18.93
N SER A 339 42.66 4.03 -19.00
CA SER A 339 43.36 5.30 -18.82
C SER A 339 44.56 5.34 -19.74
N TYR A 340 44.83 6.53 -20.24
CA TYR A 340 46.01 6.80 -21.03
C TYR A 340 47.03 7.68 -20.31
N ALA A 341 46.73 8.15 -19.08
CA ALA A 341 47.63 8.93 -18.25
C ALA A 341 47.91 8.28 -16.89
N MET A 342 48.83 8.90 -16.14
CA MET A 342 49.23 8.46 -14.80
C MET A 342 48.09 8.60 -13.79
N ILE A 343 47.85 7.50 -13.07
CA ILE A 343 46.86 7.43 -11.99
C ILE A 343 47.57 7.15 -10.67
N THR A 344 47.21 7.93 -9.65
CA THR A 344 47.59 7.67 -8.26
C THR A 344 46.41 7.04 -7.53
N ILE A 345 46.61 5.82 -7.02
CA ILE A 345 45.58 5.07 -6.28
C ILE A 345 46.08 4.77 -4.87
N LYS A 346 45.34 5.21 -3.84
CA LYS A 346 45.70 5.02 -2.44
C LYS A 346 44.49 4.58 -1.61
N ASN A 347 44.62 3.50 -0.85
CA ASN A 347 43.56 2.99 0.04
C ASN A 347 42.23 2.72 -0.70
N VAL A 348 42.28 2.14 -1.90
CA VAL A 348 41.05 1.80 -2.65
C VAL A 348 40.66 0.34 -2.42
N PHE A 349 39.37 0.10 -2.19
CA PHE A 349 38.82 -1.20 -1.81
C PHE A 349 37.91 -1.77 -2.92
N THR A 350 38.12 -3.02 -3.30
CA THR A 350 37.33 -3.71 -4.35
C THR A 350 36.95 -5.14 -3.96
N TYR A 351 36.01 -5.78 -4.67
CA TYR A 351 35.44 -7.07 -4.23
C TYR A 351 36.31 -8.31 -4.49
N SER A 352 36.97 -8.48 -5.65
CA SER A 352 37.74 -9.72 -5.87
C SER A 352 38.96 -9.66 -6.79
N LYS A 353 39.26 -8.54 -7.46
CA LYS A 353 40.59 -8.24 -8.05
C LYS A 353 40.69 -6.75 -8.35
N LEU A 354 41.88 -6.17 -8.17
CA LEU A 354 42.08 -4.73 -8.30
C LEU A 354 42.22 -4.23 -9.74
N TYR A 355 42.63 -5.08 -10.70
CA TYR A 355 42.96 -4.66 -12.07
C TYR A 355 42.87 -5.86 -13.03
N ASP A 356 42.01 -5.83 -14.04
CA ASP A 356 42.11 -6.79 -15.15
C ASP A 356 43.27 -6.42 -16.09
N GLU A 357 43.84 -7.44 -16.73
CA GLU A 357 45.26 -7.61 -17.13
C GLU A 357 45.85 -6.63 -18.18
N LEU A 358 45.15 -5.57 -18.60
CA LEU A 358 45.51 -4.77 -19.79
C LEU A 358 46.08 -3.35 -19.55
N ASN A 359 46.04 -2.79 -18.33
CA ASN A 359 46.42 -1.37 -18.06
C ASN A 359 47.64 -1.18 -17.11
N ARG A 360 48.66 -2.05 -17.18
CA ARG A 360 49.80 -2.00 -16.23
C ARG A 360 50.80 -0.86 -16.43
N THR A 361 50.77 -0.12 -17.54
CA THR A 361 51.86 0.80 -17.92
C THR A 361 51.81 2.17 -17.21
N TYR A 362 50.66 2.60 -16.67
CA TYR A 362 50.45 3.98 -16.17
C TYR A 362 50.05 4.08 -14.68
N LEU A 363 50.27 3.03 -13.89
CA LEU A 363 49.93 2.99 -12.46
C LEU A 363 51.16 3.25 -11.58
N THR A 364 51.13 4.33 -10.78
CA THR A 364 52.15 4.62 -9.76
C THR A 364 51.54 4.44 -8.36
N ASP A 365 52.16 3.59 -7.55
CA ASP A 365 51.71 3.09 -6.24
C ASP A 365 50.46 2.19 -6.22
N LYS A 366 50.63 0.95 -5.71
CA LYS A 366 49.64 -0.13 -5.73
C LYS A 366 49.16 -0.47 -4.32
N GLN A 367 48.48 0.45 -3.66
CA GLN A 367 47.87 0.20 -2.34
C GLN A 367 46.35 0.08 -2.47
N GLY A 368 45.88 -1.06 -2.96
CA GLY A 368 44.48 -1.43 -2.91
C GLY A 368 44.28 -2.73 -2.15
N THR A 369 43.15 -2.88 -1.47
CA THR A 369 42.80 -4.09 -0.70
C THR A 369 41.52 -4.70 -1.25
N ALA A 370 41.57 -5.98 -1.65
CA ALA A 370 40.36 -6.72 -2.02
C ALA A 370 39.61 -7.15 -0.74
N LEU A 371 38.31 -6.86 -0.65
CA LEU A 371 37.44 -7.17 0.47
C LEU A 371 36.34 -8.13 0.02
N ASN A 372 36.13 -9.21 0.78
CA ASN A 372 35.04 -10.14 0.52
C ASN A 372 33.68 -9.63 1.05
N SER A 373 32.59 -10.33 0.70
CA SER A 373 31.22 -9.94 1.03
C SER A 373 30.93 -9.84 2.54
N MET A 374 31.68 -10.54 3.40
CA MET A 374 31.57 -10.40 4.87
C MET A 374 32.29 -9.14 5.36
N GLN A 375 33.49 -8.86 4.86
CA GLN A 375 34.27 -7.67 5.22
C GLN A 375 33.57 -6.38 4.81
N LEU A 376 32.83 -6.38 3.69
CA LEU A 376 32.04 -5.22 3.24
C LEU A 376 30.94 -4.77 4.21
N THR A 377 30.64 -5.55 5.25
CA THR A 377 29.62 -5.23 6.26
C THR A 377 30.18 -4.62 7.55
N GLU A 378 31.52 -4.53 7.69
CA GLU A 378 32.19 -4.07 8.88
C GLU A 378 32.89 -2.72 8.64
N GLN A 379 32.64 -1.72 9.50
CA GLN A 379 33.27 -0.40 9.42
C GLN A 379 34.81 -0.47 9.40
N SER A 380 35.38 -1.42 10.14
CA SER A 380 36.82 -1.70 10.22
C SER A 380 37.44 -2.11 8.89
N ALA A 381 36.65 -2.56 7.90
CA ALA A 381 37.16 -3.00 6.62
C ALA A 381 37.57 -1.84 5.68
N PHE A 382 37.27 -0.60 6.05
CA PHE A 382 37.53 0.58 5.20
C PHE A 382 38.39 1.64 5.91
N PRO A 383 39.67 1.33 6.21
CA PRO A 383 40.57 2.30 6.82
C PRO A 383 40.72 3.55 5.93
N GLY A 384 40.41 4.72 6.49
CA GLY A 384 40.48 6.00 5.78
C GLY A 384 39.14 6.48 5.18
N LEU A 385 38.07 5.69 5.26
CA LEU A 385 36.70 6.21 5.06
C LEU A 385 36.18 6.87 6.34
N ASP A 386 35.53 8.03 6.22
CA ASP A 386 34.94 8.73 7.38
C ASP A 386 33.56 8.18 7.75
N PHE A 387 33.50 7.36 8.81
CA PHE A 387 32.24 6.91 9.41
C PHE A 387 31.84 7.70 10.66
N THR A 388 32.63 8.70 11.05
CA THR A 388 32.29 9.56 12.20
C THR A 388 31.15 10.49 11.85
N ASP A 389 31.22 11.16 10.70
CA ASP A 389 30.22 12.16 10.29
C ASP A 389 29.68 11.97 8.87
N THR A 390 30.27 11.10 8.04
CA THR A 390 29.96 11.01 6.60
C THR A 390 29.27 9.70 6.19
N PHE A 391 29.69 8.53 6.67
CA PHE A 391 29.10 7.22 6.34
C PHE A 391 28.60 6.46 7.59
N ALA A 392 27.66 5.53 7.43
CA ALA A 392 27.16 4.62 8.47
C ALA A 392 26.94 3.22 7.89
N CYS A 393 27.51 2.20 8.55
CA CYS A 393 27.08 0.82 8.35
C CYS A 393 25.82 0.59 9.19
N VAL A 394 24.67 0.30 8.56
CA VAL A 394 23.45 -0.06 9.30
C VAL A 394 23.31 -1.58 9.34
N PRO A 395 23.47 -2.24 10.50
CA PRO A 395 23.26 -3.68 10.60
C PRO A 395 21.79 -4.03 10.31
N GLY A 396 21.55 -5.05 9.49
CA GLY A 396 20.22 -5.68 9.37
C GLY A 396 19.30 -5.19 8.23
N VAL A 397 19.70 -4.21 7.41
CA VAL A 397 18.95 -3.84 6.20
C VAL A 397 19.74 -4.27 4.95
N ASN A 398 19.17 -5.16 4.13
CA ASN A 398 19.70 -5.59 2.83
C ASN A 398 21.17 -6.06 2.80
N GLY A 399 21.62 -6.82 3.80
CA GLY A 399 22.94 -7.48 3.73
C GLY A 399 24.16 -6.56 3.92
N GLY A 400 24.01 -5.42 4.61
CA GLY A 400 25.13 -4.58 5.03
C GLY A 400 25.55 -3.52 4.01
N LYS A 401 24.60 -2.76 3.47
CA LYS A 401 24.94 -1.55 2.69
C LYS A 401 25.50 -0.46 3.62
N ILE A 402 26.65 0.11 3.26
CA ILE A 402 27.13 1.38 3.79
C ILE A 402 26.24 2.50 3.25
N LEU A 403 25.63 3.28 4.14
CA LEU A 403 24.77 4.42 3.82
C LEU A 403 25.52 5.72 4.17
N LEU A 404 25.23 6.83 3.49
CA LEU A 404 25.74 8.15 3.88
C LEU A 404 25.04 8.62 5.17
N LYS A 405 25.80 8.98 6.20
CA LYS A 405 25.33 9.59 7.45
C LYS A 405 25.21 11.11 7.25
N LYS A 406 24.18 11.59 6.55
CA LYS A 406 23.98 13.05 6.40
C LYS A 406 23.41 13.66 7.68
N LEU A 407 24.16 14.59 8.30
CA LEU A 407 23.73 15.71 9.18
C LEU A 407 22.24 15.71 9.57
N GLY A 408 21.81 14.78 10.42
CA GLY A 408 20.46 14.77 11.03
C GLY A 408 19.26 14.54 10.10
N LYS A 409 19.44 14.19 8.83
CA LYS A 409 18.34 13.83 7.91
C LYS A 409 18.67 12.53 7.20
N TYR A 410 18.07 11.46 7.71
CA TYR A 410 17.86 10.27 6.92
C TYR A 410 16.97 10.65 5.72
N PHE A 411 17.27 10.15 4.54
CA PHE A 411 16.22 9.82 3.58
C PHE A 411 15.45 8.63 4.18
N VAL A 412 14.77 8.82 5.31
CA VAL A 412 13.80 7.85 5.82
C VAL A 412 12.53 8.04 5.03
N THR A 413 11.89 6.93 4.70
CA THR A 413 10.55 6.97 4.13
C THR A 413 9.63 7.68 5.13
N ASP A 414 8.67 8.47 4.64
CA ASP A 414 7.67 9.07 5.53
C ASP A 414 6.90 7.98 6.29
N SER A 415 6.61 8.24 7.57
CA SER A 415 5.92 7.27 8.42
C SER A 415 4.53 6.94 7.86
N PRO A 416 4.19 5.65 7.74
CA PRO A 416 2.90 5.24 7.22
C PRO A 416 1.78 5.56 8.22
N THR A 417 0.56 5.74 7.71
CA THR A 417 -0.65 5.95 8.51
C THR A 417 -1.56 4.72 8.47
N ILE A 418 -2.42 4.58 9.48
CA ILE A 418 -3.45 3.55 9.51
C ILE A 418 -4.84 4.20 9.60
N GLU A 419 -5.71 3.83 8.66
CA GLU A 419 -7.13 4.14 8.67
C GLU A 419 -7.95 2.91 9.14
N VAL A 420 -8.88 3.13 10.07
CA VAL A 420 -9.75 2.08 10.63
C VAL A 420 -11.20 2.34 10.24
N LYS A 421 -11.80 1.46 9.42
CA LYS A 421 -13.22 1.51 9.06
C LYS A 421 -14.04 0.51 9.87
N ASN A 422 -15.05 0.98 10.58
CA ASN A 422 -16.01 0.11 11.27
C ASN A 422 -16.93 -0.56 10.23
N VAL A 423 -16.96 -1.90 10.20
CA VAL A 423 -17.86 -2.67 9.31
C VAL A 423 -19.12 -3.08 10.07
N ASN A 424 -18.96 -3.57 11.30
CA ASN A 424 -20.02 -3.86 12.27
C ASN A 424 -19.40 -3.95 13.68
N GLU A 425 -20.22 -4.21 14.70
CA GLU A 425 -19.78 -4.34 16.10
C GLU A 425 -18.64 -5.36 16.35
N ASN A 426 -18.49 -6.35 15.46
CA ASN A 426 -17.51 -7.43 15.60
C ASN A 426 -16.41 -7.41 14.52
N GLU A 427 -16.43 -6.45 13.58
CA GLU A 427 -15.47 -6.39 12.47
C GLU A 427 -15.04 -4.95 12.17
N LYS A 428 -13.72 -4.73 12.12
CA LYS A 428 -13.10 -3.50 11.64
C LYS A 428 -12.17 -3.81 10.47
N ARG A 429 -12.17 -2.94 9.45
CA ARG A 429 -11.29 -3.04 8.27
C ARG A 429 -10.13 -2.07 8.40
N ILE A 430 -8.92 -2.60 8.22
CA ILE A 430 -7.66 -1.87 8.34
C ILE A 430 -7.14 -1.52 6.94
N ILE A 431 -6.87 -0.25 6.74
CA ILE A 431 -6.26 0.29 5.52
C ILE A 431 -4.99 1.03 5.96
N MET A 432 -3.86 0.75 5.32
CA MET A 432 -2.58 1.40 5.63
C MET A 432 -2.16 2.22 4.43
N HIS A 433 -1.73 3.45 4.66
CA HIS A 433 -1.35 4.41 3.62
C HIS A 433 0.10 4.87 3.80
N SER A 434 0.73 5.26 2.70
CA SER A 434 2.02 5.95 2.71
C SER A 434 1.99 6.99 1.59
N ASP A 435 2.41 8.20 1.91
CA ASP A 435 2.49 9.31 0.95
C ASP A 435 3.77 9.25 0.11
N ALA A 436 4.71 8.37 0.48
CA ALA A 436 5.94 8.14 -0.25
C ALA A 436 5.70 7.29 -1.51
N PRO A 437 6.02 7.80 -2.72
CA PRO A 437 5.91 7.02 -3.94
C PRO A 437 6.73 5.73 -3.85
N SER A 438 6.19 4.61 -4.34
CA SER A 438 6.81 3.26 -4.32
C SER A 438 7.01 2.61 -2.95
N ALA A 439 6.61 3.24 -1.84
CA ALA A 439 6.83 2.71 -0.51
C ALA A 439 6.09 1.39 -0.25
N LYS A 440 6.81 0.44 0.33
CA LYS A 440 6.28 -0.82 0.87
C LYS A 440 6.10 -0.70 2.37
N ILE A 441 4.93 -1.06 2.88
CA ILE A 441 4.62 -1.01 4.32
C ILE A 441 4.79 -2.39 4.93
N TYR A 442 5.59 -2.50 5.97
CA TYR A 442 5.79 -3.71 6.76
C TYR A 442 5.19 -3.52 8.15
N TYR A 443 4.48 -4.53 8.66
CA TYR A 443 3.80 -4.44 9.94
C TYR A 443 3.93 -5.70 10.79
N SER A 444 3.83 -5.50 12.10
CA SER A 444 3.67 -6.53 13.12
C SER A 444 2.36 -6.28 13.88
N ASN A 445 1.74 -7.35 14.36
CA ASN A 445 0.56 -7.30 15.22
C ASN A 445 0.84 -7.65 16.70
N MET A 446 2.13 -7.62 17.07
CA MET A 446 2.67 -7.87 18.41
C MET A 446 3.50 -6.65 18.83
N ASP A 447 3.84 -6.55 20.11
CA ASP A 447 4.72 -5.51 20.69
C ASP A 447 6.21 -5.63 20.28
N ASP A 448 6.52 -6.53 19.35
CA ASP A 448 7.88 -6.78 18.86
C ASP A 448 8.35 -5.68 17.89
N GLU A 449 9.67 -5.54 17.74
CA GLU A 449 10.24 -4.65 16.72
C GLU A 449 9.78 -5.05 15.31
N VAL A 450 9.48 -4.04 14.50
CA VAL A 450 9.07 -4.22 13.10
C VAL A 450 10.26 -3.97 12.18
N THR A 451 10.49 -4.88 11.23
CA THR A 451 11.58 -4.80 10.25
C THR A 451 11.07 -5.19 8.85
N THR A 452 11.93 -5.15 7.84
CA THR A 452 11.60 -5.59 6.47
C THR A 452 11.35 -7.10 6.35
N SER A 453 11.61 -7.88 7.41
CA SER A 453 11.25 -9.30 7.51
C SER A 453 9.83 -9.53 8.05
N SER A 454 9.19 -8.48 8.57
CA SER A 454 7.81 -8.50 9.08
C SER A 454 6.78 -8.63 7.95
N THR A 455 5.48 -8.65 8.29
CA THR A 455 4.42 -8.91 7.31
C THR A 455 4.28 -7.75 6.34
N LEU A 456 4.39 -8.00 5.03
CA LEU A 456 4.18 -6.98 4.00
C LEU A 456 2.67 -6.67 3.83
N TYR A 457 2.31 -5.41 3.96
CA TYR A 457 0.98 -4.92 3.64
C TYR A 457 0.79 -4.87 2.11
N THR A 458 -0.20 -5.60 1.61
CA THR A 458 -0.47 -5.70 0.17
C THR A 458 -1.89 -5.30 -0.20
N THR A 459 -2.86 -5.53 0.70
CA THR A 459 -4.26 -5.16 0.52
C THR A 459 -4.94 -4.93 1.87
N PRO A 460 -6.04 -4.15 1.93
CA PRO A 460 -6.84 -4.02 3.13
C PRO A 460 -7.35 -5.36 3.69
N PHE A 461 -7.38 -5.51 5.01
CA PHE A 461 -7.85 -6.73 5.68
C PHE A 461 -8.72 -6.41 6.91
N SER A 462 -9.45 -7.42 7.39
CA SER A 462 -10.34 -7.29 8.56
C SER A 462 -9.73 -7.89 9.82
N ILE A 463 -10.01 -7.28 10.96
CA ILE A 463 -9.73 -7.79 12.31
C ILE A 463 -11.04 -7.98 13.09
N TYR A 464 -11.02 -8.86 14.10
CA TYR A 464 -12.21 -9.31 14.87
C TYR A 464 -12.02 -9.21 16.40
N GLY A 465 -11.04 -8.42 16.83
CA GLY A 465 -10.72 -8.22 18.24
C GLY A 465 -9.57 -7.23 18.39
N THR A 466 -9.33 -6.83 19.62
CA THR A 466 -8.27 -5.86 19.93
C THR A 466 -6.94 -6.32 19.37
N THR A 467 -6.34 -5.47 18.54
CA THR A 467 -5.10 -5.78 17.81
C THR A 467 -4.18 -4.58 17.95
N TYR A 468 -2.95 -4.84 18.35
CA TYR A 468 -1.87 -3.86 18.32
C TYR A 468 -1.23 -3.87 16.93
N PHE A 469 -0.84 -2.72 16.41
CA PHE A 469 -0.10 -2.59 15.17
C PHE A 469 1.14 -1.75 15.40
N LYS A 470 2.26 -2.24 14.88
CA LYS A 470 3.50 -1.49 14.71
C LYS A 470 3.96 -1.64 13.26
N LEU A 471 4.25 -0.54 12.58
CA LEU A 471 4.57 -0.56 11.16
C LEU A 471 5.63 0.46 10.76
N ILE A 472 6.35 0.13 9.70
CA ILE A 472 7.32 0.99 9.02
C ILE A 472 7.03 1.01 7.52
N ALA A 473 7.39 2.09 6.85
CA ALA A 473 7.42 2.18 5.40
C ALA A 473 8.86 2.17 4.89
N VAL A 474 9.08 1.57 3.73
CA VAL A 474 10.39 1.53 3.04
C VAL A 474 10.18 1.80 1.56
N ALA A 475 10.71 2.93 1.07
CA ALA A 475 10.79 3.28 -0.34
C ALA A 475 12.16 2.91 -0.92
N ASP A 476 12.22 2.68 -2.23
CA ASP A 476 13.45 2.29 -2.91
C ASP A 476 14.48 3.44 -2.84
N GLY A 477 15.67 3.16 -2.32
CA GLY A 477 16.73 4.17 -2.12
C GLY A 477 16.66 4.94 -0.79
N TYR A 478 15.68 4.64 0.07
CA TYR A 478 15.45 5.30 1.36
C TYR A 478 15.60 4.30 2.52
N GLY A 479 15.99 4.80 3.69
CA GLY A 479 15.90 4.07 4.95
C GLY A 479 14.44 3.83 5.38
N ALA A 480 14.23 2.89 6.29
CA ALA A 480 12.92 2.65 6.89
C ALA A 480 12.42 3.87 7.66
N SER A 481 11.11 4.12 7.63
CA SER A 481 10.49 5.19 8.42
C SER A 481 10.68 4.99 9.93
N ALA A 482 10.43 6.03 10.71
CA ALA A 482 10.15 5.84 12.13
C ALA A 482 8.90 4.94 12.31
N PRO A 483 8.88 4.05 13.32
CA PRO A 483 7.75 3.15 13.52
C PRO A 483 6.49 3.93 13.93
N THR A 484 5.38 3.65 13.25
CA THR A 484 4.04 4.08 13.66
C THR A 484 3.43 2.99 14.53
N GLU A 485 2.81 3.37 15.65
CA GLU A 485 2.14 2.43 16.56
C GLU A 485 0.66 2.80 16.72
N MET A 486 -0.22 1.80 16.69
CA MET A 486 -1.65 2.00 16.97
C MET A 486 -2.28 0.75 17.57
N THR A 487 -3.06 0.94 18.65
CA THR A 487 -3.92 -0.11 19.20
C THR A 487 -5.36 0.10 18.74
N VAL A 488 -5.92 -0.87 18.00
CA VAL A 488 -7.33 -0.85 17.61
C VAL A 488 -8.15 -1.64 18.62
N LYS A 489 -8.95 -0.95 19.43
CA LYS A 489 -9.86 -1.57 20.43
C LYS A 489 -11.25 -1.81 19.87
N PHE A 490 -11.93 -2.82 20.39
CA PHE A 490 -13.35 -3.09 20.14
C PHE A 490 -14.18 -2.81 21.38
N GLN A 491 -15.45 -2.44 21.20
CA GLN A 491 -16.40 -2.18 22.28
C GLN A 491 -17.42 -3.33 22.34
N VAL A 492 -17.75 -3.77 23.56
CA VAL A 492 -18.74 -4.82 23.79
C VAL A 492 -20.15 -4.27 23.52
N SER A 493 -20.98 -5.04 22.83
CA SER A 493 -22.37 -4.70 22.53
C SER A 493 -23.17 -4.50 23.83
N LYS A 494 -24.01 -3.47 23.87
CA LYS A 494 -24.94 -3.19 24.97
C LYS A 494 -25.83 -4.42 25.27
N PRO A 495 -26.04 -4.79 26.55
CA PRO A 495 -26.99 -5.85 26.90
C PRO A 495 -28.42 -5.53 26.47
N THR A 496 -29.22 -6.57 26.25
CA THR A 496 -30.65 -6.50 25.90
C THR A 496 -31.50 -7.32 26.88
N VAL A 497 -32.77 -6.93 27.05
CA VAL A 497 -33.76 -7.60 27.91
C VAL A 497 -34.79 -8.36 27.06
N SER A 498 -35.34 -9.46 27.58
CA SER A 498 -36.43 -10.21 26.93
C SER A 498 -37.81 -9.55 27.06
N ILE A 499 -37.99 -8.70 28.07
CA ILE A 499 -39.21 -7.94 28.33
C ILE A 499 -38.79 -6.48 28.49
N GLU A 500 -39.36 -5.59 27.67
CA GLU A 500 -39.09 -4.16 27.75
C GLU A 500 -39.63 -3.55 29.05
N GLN A 501 -39.15 -2.35 29.41
CA GLN A 501 -39.58 -1.64 30.61
C GLN A 501 -41.08 -1.27 30.57
N GLY A 502 -41.74 -1.16 31.73
CA GLY A 502 -43.16 -0.79 31.78
C GLY A 502 -43.89 -1.09 33.09
N ASN A 503 -45.22 -0.96 33.06
CA ASN A 503 -46.13 -1.27 34.17
C ASN A 503 -46.80 -2.62 33.93
N TYR A 504 -46.79 -3.50 34.94
CA TYR A 504 -47.27 -4.88 34.83
C TYR A 504 -48.17 -5.25 36.00
N LYS A 505 -49.26 -5.97 35.70
CA LYS A 505 -50.21 -6.49 36.69
C LYS A 505 -50.01 -7.99 37.00
N GLN A 506 -48.85 -8.52 36.65
CA GLN A 506 -48.47 -9.92 36.86
C GLN A 506 -46.96 -10.00 37.14
N ALA A 507 -46.52 -11.13 37.70
CA ALA A 507 -45.10 -11.40 37.89
C ALA A 507 -44.35 -11.49 36.54
N LEU A 508 -43.08 -11.05 36.54
CA LEU A 508 -42.20 -11.07 35.36
C LEU A 508 -41.02 -12.02 35.54
N SER A 509 -40.56 -12.56 34.41
CA SER A 509 -39.36 -13.40 34.30
C SER A 509 -38.51 -12.86 33.14
N ILE A 510 -37.49 -12.06 33.48
CA ILE A 510 -36.70 -11.27 32.52
C ILE A 510 -35.36 -11.97 32.26
N GLN A 511 -35.01 -12.15 30.99
CA GLN A 511 -33.72 -12.66 30.57
C GLN A 511 -32.85 -11.54 30.00
N LEU A 512 -31.56 -11.59 30.29
CA LEU A 512 -30.54 -10.71 29.69
C LEU A 512 -29.76 -11.45 28.58
N SER A 513 -29.37 -10.72 27.55
CA SER A 513 -28.53 -11.23 26.46
C SER A 513 -27.56 -10.15 25.94
N CYS A 514 -26.52 -10.56 25.22
CA CYS A 514 -25.53 -9.66 24.62
C CYS A 514 -25.09 -10.21 23.26
N GLY A 515 -25.02 -9.34 22.24
CA GLY A 515 -24.59 -9.71 20.88
C GLY A 515 -23.10 -10.09 20.79
N THR A 516 -22.27 -9.57 21.68
CA THR A 516 -20.84 -9.89 21.71
C THR A 516 -20.61 -11.30 22.26
N LYS A 517 -20.26 -12.23 21.37
CA LYS A 517 -19.97 -13.61 21.74
C LYS A 517 -18.85 -13.69 22.79
N GLY A 518 -19.15 -14.40 23.88
CA GLY A 518 -18.22 -14.62 25.00
C GLY A 518 -18.12 -13.46 25.98
N ALA A 519 -18.94 -12.42 25.85
CA ALA A 519 -19.07 -11.38 26.88
C ALA A 519 -19.81 -11.91 28.11
N VAL A 520 -19.44 -11.39 29.28
CA VAL A 520 -20.08 -11.69 30.56
C VAL A 520 -20.91 -10.48 30.99
N ILE A 521 -22.19 -10.72 31.32
CA ILE A 521 -23.11 -9.67 31.77
C ILE A 521 -23.10 -9.61 33.30
N TYR A 522 -22.98 -8.40 33.85
CA TYR A 522 -23.11 -8.07 35.26
C TYR A 522 -24.28 -7.11 35.43
N TYR A 523 -25.10 -7.31 36.45
CA TYR A 523 -26.33 -6.54 36.67
C TYR A 523 -26.63 -6.26 38.13
N THR A 524 -27.50 -5.28 38.34
CA THR A 524 -28.14 -4.88 39.60
C THR A 524 -29.65 -4.80 39.38
N THR A 525 -30.45 -4.86 40.46
CA THR A 525 -31.92 -4.79 40.40
C THR A 525 -32.50 -3.67 41.27
N ASP A 526 -31.64 -2.93 41.96
CA ASP A 526 -31.95 -1.85 42.90
C ASP A 526 -31.71 -0.46 42.30
N GLY A 527 -31.35 -0.39 41.01
CA GLY A 527 -31.02 0.86 40.31
C GLY A 527 -29.60 1.38 40.51
N SER A 528 -28.74 0.70 41.28
CA SER A 528 -27.33 1.06 41.41
C SER A 528 -26.53 0.76 40.12
N SER A 529 -25.48 1.54 39.81
CA SER A 529 -24.66 1.32 38.63
C SER A 529 -23.90 -0.02 38.70
N PRO A 530 -23.93 -0.85 37.63
CA PRO A 530 -23.34 -2.17 37.62
C PRO A 530 -21.83 -2.08 37.38
N THR A 531 -21.07 -2.92 38.07
CA THR A 531 -19.62 -3.08 37.90
C THR A 531 -19.29 -4.56 37.72
N THR A 532 -18.02 -4.90 37.47
CA THR A 532 -17.58 -6.31 37.45
C THR A 532 -17.65 -6.99 38.83
N GLY A 533 -17.91 -6.22 39.91
CA GLY A 533 -18.23 -6.75 41.23
C GLY A 533 -19.72 -7.01 41.47
N SER A 534 -20.61 -6.57 40.57
CA SER A 534 -22.06 -6.79 40.67
C SER A 534 -22.44 -8.25 40.39
N LYS A 535 -23.74 -8.57 40.44
CA LYS A 535 -24.21 -9.94 40.24
C LYS A 535 -23.98 -10.38 38.80
N LYS A 536 -23.24 -11.48 38.60
CA LYS A 536 -23.01 -12.09 37.29
C LYS A 536 -24.29 -12.78 36.80
N TYR A 537 -24.71 -12.49 35.58
CA TYR A 537 -25.84 -13.18 34.95
C TYR A 537 -25.41 -14.55 34.41
N THR A 538 -26.09 -15.61 34.88
CA THR A 538 -25.77 -17.01 34.56
C THR A 538 -26.78 -17.67 33.61
N GLY A 539 -27.73 -16.89 33.06
CA GLY A 539 -28.80 -17.39 32.21
C GLY A 539 -30.11 -17.69 32.94
N THR A 540 -30.11 -17.70 34.27
CA THR A 540 -31.33 -17.81 35.08
C THR A 540 -32.15 -16.52 34.96
N PRO A 541 -33.45 -16.59 34.62
CA PRO A 541 -34.30 -15.40 34.56
C PRO A 541 -34.33 -14.62 35.88
N ILE A 542 -34.35 -13.30 35.77
CA ILE A 542 -34.54 -12.37 36.87
C ILE A 542 -36.05 -12.27 37.11
N VAL A 543 -36.51 -12.67 38.29
CA VAL A 543 -37.94 -12.76 38.62
C VAL A 543 -38.35 -11.56 39.49
N PHE A 544 -39.45 -10.91 39.10
CA PHE A 544 -40.12 -9.88 39.90
C PHE A 544 -41.56 -10.36 40.16
N ASP A 545 -41.84 -10.81 41.38
CA ASP A 545 -43.08 -11.50 41.78
C ASP A 545 -43.88 -10.80 42.89
N SER A 546 -43.45 -9.60 43.28
CA SER A 546 -44.06 -8.79 44.34
C SER A 546 -44.34 -7.37 43.84
N ASN A 547 -45.24 -6.66 44.53
CA ASN A 547 -45.53 -5.26 44.22
C ASN A 547 -44.30 -4.39 44.46
N GLY A 548 -43.98 -3.51 43.53
CA GLY A 548 -42.87 -2.57 43.67
C GLY A 548 -42.32 -2.05 42.34
N THR A 549 -41.36 -1.14 42.45
CA THR A 549 -40.58 -0.63 41.32
C THR A 549 -39.19 -1.27 41.37
N TYR A 550 -38.81 -1.96 40.30
CA TYR A 550 -37.53 -2.64 40.14
C TYR A 550 -36.77 -2.00 38.99
N THR A 551 -35.45 -1.81 39.13
CA THR A 551 -34.63 -1.25 38.05
C THR A 551 -33.46 -2.17 37.76
N ILE A 552 -33.40 -2.72 36.54
CA ILE A 552 -32.27 -3.49 36.05
C ILE A 552 -31.27 -2.54 35.41
N ASN A 553 -30.08 -2.42 36.02
CA ASN A 553 -28.92 -1.87 35.33
C ASN A 553 -27.97 -3.00 34.95
N ALA A 554 -27.42 -3.00 33.74
CA ALA A 554 -26.49 -4.04 33.30
C ALA A 554 -25.36 -3.53 32.40
N ILE A 555 -24.17 -4.11 32.57
CA ILE A 555 -23.02 -3.97 31.65
C ILE A 555 -22.55 -5.34 31.18
N ALA A 556 -22.02 -5.41 29.97
CA ALA A 556 -21.31 -6.56 29.45
C ALA A 556 -19.82 -6.25 29.32
N VAL A 557 -19.00 -7.20 29.74
CA VAL A 557 -17.52 -7.10 29.70
C VAL A 557 -16.91 -8.31 29.01
N LYS A 558 -15.80 -8.05 28.31
CA LYS A 558 -14.96 -9.05 27.67
C LYS A 558 -13.51 -8.62 27.78
N SER A 559 -12.64 -9.55 28.17
CA SER A 559 -11.21 -9.24 28.36
C SER A 559 -10.59 -8.64 27.09
N GLY A 560 -9.80 -7.58 27.25
CA GLY A 560 -9.14 -6.84 26.17
C GLY A 560 -10.05 -5.93 25.34
N TRP A 561 -11.36 -5.87 25.62
CA TRP A 561 -12.32 -5.01 24.93
C TRP A 561 -12.77 -3.88 25.86
N ILE A 562 -13.25 -2.78 25.28
CA ILE A 562 -13.92 -1.72 26.02
C ILE A 562 -15.30 -2.26 26.47
N SER A 563 -15.63 -2.08 27.75
CA SER A 563 -16.93 -2.48 28.31
C SER A 563 -18.10 -1.90 27.52
N SER A 564 -19.24 -2.57 27.57
CA SER A 564 -20.45 -2.03 26.95
C SER A 564 -20.88 -0.74 27.63
N GLU A 565 -21.73 0.02 26.93
CA GLU A 565 -22.55 1.03 27.61
C GLU A 565 -23.49 0.37 28.62
N GLU A 566 -23.91 1.14 29.62
CA GLU A 566 -24.86 0.72 30.64
C GLU A 566 -26.28 0.61 30.04
N LEU A 567 -26.91 -0.55 30.23
CA LEU A 567 -28.34 -0.75 30.08
C LEU A 567 -29.04 -0.31 31.36
N VAL A 568 -30.14 0.45 31.26
CA VAL A 568 -31.00 0.81 32.39
C VAL A 568 -32.46 0.56 31.98
N LYS A 569 -33.21 -0.21 32.76
CA LYS A 569 -34.63 -0.56 32.52
C LYS A 569 -35.42 -0.64 33.82
N THR A 570 -36.55 0.07 33.90
CA THR A 570 -37.42 0.12 35.09
C THR A 570 -38.75 -0.61 34.90
N TYR A 571 -39.16 -1.38 35.89
CA TYR A 571 -40.37 -2.21 35.88
C TYR A 571 -41.22 -1.91 37.11
N ASN A 572 -42.47 -1.51 36.90
CA ASN A 572 -43.43 -1.30 38.00
C ASN A 572 -44.41 -2.47 38.04
N ILE A 573 -44.39 -3.24 39.12
CA ILE A 573 -45.27 -4.38 39.33
C ILE A 573 -46.38 -3.99 40.31
N ASN A 574 -47.64 -4.12 39.88
CA ASN A 574 -48.82 -3.91 40.71
C ASN A 574 -49.83 -5.05 40.52
N LEU A 575 -49.73 -6.06 41.39
CA LEU A 575 -50.57 -7.23 41.54
C LEU A 575 -51.87 -6.92 42.30
N SER A 576 -52.02 -5.71 42.86
CA SER A 576 -53.19 -5.29 43.62
C SER A 576 -54.22 -4.65 42.70
N GLU A 577 -55.01 -5.47 42.00
CA GLU A 577 -56.38 -5.20 41.53
C GLU A 577 -56.89 -6.39 40.68
N VAL A 578 -57.39 -7.42 41.37
CA VAL A 578 -58.54 -8.19 40.84
C VAL A 578 -59.70 -7.85 41.77
N SER A 579 -60.44 -6.81 41.39
CA SER A 579 -61.61 -6.32 42.12
C SER A 579 -62.71 -7.39 42.20
N ARG A 580 -63.16 -7.59 43.45
CA ARG A 580 -64.30 -8.37 43.96
C ARG A 580 -65.52 -8.45 43.00
N PRO A 581 -66.12 -9.65 42.78
CA PRO A 581 -67.36 -9.76 42.01
C PRO A 581 -68.55 -9.23 42.83
N THR A 582 -69.37 -8.36 42.23
CA THR A 582 -70.67 -7.93 42.75
C THR A 582 -71.80 -8.73 42.08
N ASN A 583 -72.67 -9.31 42.91
CA ASN A 583 -73.86 -10.10 42.57
C ASN A 583 -74.91 -9.36 41.71
N THR A 584 -75.49 -10.06 40.73
CA THR A 584 -76.92 -10.05 40.30
C THR A 584 -77.12 -11.15 39.22
N PRO A 585 -78.34 -11.70 39.02
CA PRO A 585 -78.62 -13.12 39.27
C PRO A 585 -78.61 -14.06 38.05
N VAL A 586 -78.51 -15.35 38.40
CA VAL A 586 -78.56 -16.61 37.63
C VAL A 586 -79.61 -16.63 36.50
N PRO A 587 -79.24 -17.18 35.32
CA PRO A 587 -79.93 -18.37 34.82
C PRO A 587 -79.01 -19.59 34.76
N THR A 588 -79.53 -20.68 35.29
CA THR A 588 -78.95 -22.01 35.47
C THR A 588 -78.53 -22.69 34.18
N ALA A 589 -77.24 -23.02 34.07
CA ALA A 589 -76.74 -24.30 33.54
C ALA A 589 -75.23 -24.43 33.81
N GLN A 590 -74.88 -25.15 34.87
CA GLN A 590 -73.52 -25.61 35.16
C GLN A 590 -73.28 -26.92 34.40
N PRO A 591 -72.30 -27.03 33.48
CA PRO A 591 -71.79 -28.32 33.08
C PRO A 591 -70.76 -28.79 34.12
N ASP A 592 -71.06 -29.94 34.72
CA ASP A 592 -70.22 -30.74 35.59
C ASP A 592 -68.76 -30.87 35.07
N MET A 593 -67.80 -30.30 35.82
CA MET A 593 -66.35 -30.30 35.54
C MET A 593 -65.59 -31.41 36.29
N ARG A 594 -66.22 -32.53 36.65
CA ARG A 594 -65.49 -33.65 37.30
C ARG A 594 -64.85 -34.66 36.33
N ASN A 595 -64.88 -34.44 35.02
CA ASN A 595 -64.24 -35.36 34.07
C ASN A 595 -63.81 -34.74 32.72
N THR A 596 -63.29 -33.50 32.70
CA THR A 596 -62.88 -32.80 31.45
C THR A 596 -61.40 -32.43 31.48
N VAL A 597 -60.68 -32.61 30.36
CA VAL A 597 -59.26 -32.28 30.19
C VAL A 597 -59.07 -30.75 30.17
N LYS A 598 -57.99 -30.24 30.78
CA LYS A 598 -57.66 -28.81 30.76
C LYS A 598 -57.25 -28.36 29.35
N THR A 599 -57.61 -27.13 28.99
CA THR A 599 -57.24 -26.51 27.71
C THR A 599 -55.72 -26.41 27.57
N PRO A 600 -55.13 -26.77 26.41
CA PRO A 600 -53.72 -26.53 26.13
C PRO A 600 -53.36 -25.05 26.25
N THR A 601 -52.11 -24.75 26.65
CA THR A 601 -51.54 -23.40 26.67
C THR A 601 -50.36 -23.32 25.70
N ALA A 602 -50.25 -22.23 24.95
CA ALA A 602 -49.05 -21.91 24.17
C ALA A 602 -48.10 -21.04 24.99
N ASN A 603 -46.78 -21.20 24.80
CA ASN A 603 -45.76 -20.35 25.41
C ASN A 603 -45.76 -18.91 24.87
N MET A 604 -46.36 -18.67 23.70
CA MET A 604 -46.47 -17.37 23.04
C MET A 604 -47.95 -17.02 22.85
N ASN A 605 -48.31 -15.79 23.18
CA ASN A 605 -49.68 -15.28 22.99
C ASN A 605 -49.92 -14.84 21.52
N SER A 606 -51.16 -14.52 21.16
CA SER A 606 -51.45 -13.97 19.82
C SER A 606 -50.77 -12.61 19.64
N GLY A 607 -50.22 -12.34 18.46
CA GLY A 607 -49.55 -11.07 18.21
C GLY A 607 -48.79 -10.99 16.88
N THR A 608 -48.22 -9.80 16.63
CA THR A 608 -47.31 -9.56 15.50
C THR A 608 -45.87 -9.75 15.94
N TYR A 609 -45.10 -10.49 15.15
CA TYR A 609 -43.73 -10.88 15.43
C TYR A 609 -42.83 -10.59 14.23
N HIS A 610 -41.64 -10.08 14.52
CA HIS A 610 -40.62 -9.81 13.51
C HIS A 610 -39.55 -10.92 13.55
N GLY A 611 -39.60 -11.83 12.58
CA GLY A 611 -38.74 -13.03 12.53
C GLY A 611 -39.45 -14.32 12.98
N ALA A 612 -38.72 -15.44 12.91
CA ALA A 612 -39.30 -16.77 13.15
C ALA A 612 -39.78 -16.97 14.59
N VAL A 613 -41.00 -17.49 14.75
CA VAL A 613 -41.64 -17.78 16.04
C VAL A 613 -41.61 -19.28 16.33
N VAL A 614 -41.23 -19.63 17.55
CA VAL A 614 -41.15 -21.01 18.04
C VAL A 614 -42.19 -21.21 19.15
N VAL A 615 -43.19 -22.05 18.88
CA VAL A 615 -44.33 -22.29 19.78
C VAL A 615 -44.26 -23.69 20.38
N ASN A 616 -44.40 -23.75 21.71
CA ASN A 616 -44.54 -24.97 22.48
C ASN A 616 -45.93 -25.00 23.12
N LEU A 617 -46.57 -26.17 23.08
CA LEU A 617 -47.87 -26.41 23.70
C LEU A 617 -47.67 -27.20 25.00
N ASN A 618 -48.43 -26.87 26.04
CA ASN A 618 -48.46 -27.59 27.31
C ASN A 618 -49.90 -27.88 27.73
N CYS A 619 -50.12 -28.94 28.50
CA CYS A 619 -51.41 -29.23 29.12
C CYS A 619 -51.19 -29.68 30.57
N ASP A 620 -51.87 -29.02 31.49
CA ASP A 620 -51.81 -29.29 32.92
C ASP A 620 -52.49 -30.63 33.33
N THR A 621 -53.30 -31.23 32.46
CA THR A 621 -53.86 -32.58 32.71
C THR A 621 -52.80 -33.62 32.41
N SER A 622 -52.15 -34.14 33.45
CA SER A 622 -51.13 -35.18 33.33
C SER A 622 -51.62 -36.39 32.52
N GLY A 623 -50.84 -36.79 31.52
CA GLY A 623 -51.15 -37.90 30.61
C GLY A 623 -52.17 -37.60 29.51
N ALA A 624 -52.51 -36.34 29.26
CA ALA A 624 -53.32 -35.94 28.10
C ALA A 624 -52.45 -35.76 26.85
N THR A 625 -52.98 -36.19 25.70
CA THR A 625 -52.36 -36.02 24.38
C THR A 625 -52.93 -34.77 23.70
N ILE A 626 -52.06 -33.89 23.20
CA ILE A 626 -52.46 -32.65 22.52
C ILE A 626 -52.48 -32.87 21.01
N TYR A 627 -53.57 -32.50 20.34
CA TYR A 627 -53.71 -32.49 18.89
C TYR A 627 -53.88 -31.05 18.39
N TYR A 628 -53.19 -30.68 17.31
CA TYR A 628 -53.16 -29.30 16.81
C TYR A 628 -53.21 -29.18 15.28
N THR A 629 -53.60 -28.00 14.82
CA THR A 629 -53.63 -27.56 13.42
C THR A 629 -52.99 -26.18 13.31
N THR A 630 -52.28 -25.91 12.21
CA THR A 630 -51.57 -24.63 11.96
C THR A 630 -52.17 -23.82 10.81
N ASP A 631 -53.15 -24.40 10.13
CA ASP A 631 -53.88 -23.82 9.00
C ASP A 631 -55.22 -23.16 9.43
N GLY A 632 -55.50 -23.15 10.73
CA GLY A 632 -56.75 -22.61 11.29
C GLY A 632 -57.95 -23.54 11.18
N SER A 633 -57.80 -24.78 10.72
CA SER A 633 -58.87 -25.79 10.77
C SER A 633 -59.13 -26.27 12.20
N MET A 634 -60.35 -26.74 12.50
CA MET A 634 -60.70 -27.21 13.85
C MET A 634 -59.96 -28.54 14.16
N PRO A 635 -59.20 -28.63 15.27
CA PRO A 635 -58.39 -29.80 15.58
C PRO A 635 -59.27 -30.99 16.02
N THR A 636 -58.91 -32.19 15.58
CA THR A 636 -59.54 -33.47 15.95
C THR A 636 -58.47 -34.46 16.40
N ILE A 637 -58.86 -35.64 16.89
CA ILE A 637 -57.91 -36.72 17.24
C ILE A 637 -57.15 -37.29 16.03
N TYR A 638 -57.50 -36.88 14.80
CA TYR A 638 -56.77 -37.22 13.58
C TYR A 638 -55.84 -36.09 13.10
N SER A 639 -55.82 -34.95 13.81
CA SER A 639 -54.89 -33.85 13.54
C SER A 639 -53.47 -34.19 14.02
N ASN A 640 -52.51 -33.27 13.84
CA ASN A 640 -51.13 -33.53 14.22
C ASN A 640 -51.01 -33.67 15.74
N GLU A 641 -50.46 -34.79 16.22
CA GLU A 641 -50.15 -35.00 17.62
C GLU A 641 -48.91 -34.18 18.03
N TYR A 642 -49.00 -33.47 19.15
CA TYR A 642 -47.89 -32.70 19.70
C TYR A 642 -46.99 -33.61 20.55
N LEU A 643 -45.92 -34.10 19.94
CA LEU A 643 -44.93 -34.99 20.57
C LEU A 643 -43.84 -34.24 21.37
N GLY A 644 -44.09 -32.98 21.77
CA GLY A 644 -43.13 -32.15 22.49
C GLY A 644 -42.06 -31.47 21.61
N LEU A 645 -42.15 -31.60 20.29
CA LEU A 645 -41.29 -30.88 19.35
C LEU A 645 -41.81 -29.46 19.10
N PRO A 646 -40.95 -28.43 19.07
CA PRO A 646 -41.40 -27.06 18.83
C PRO A 646 -42.05 -26.86 17.46
N ILE A 647 -43.17 -26.12 17.43
CA ILE A 647 -43.86 -25.71 16.21
C ILE A 647 -43.21 -24.43 15.69
N LEU A 648 -42.69 -24.45 14.47
CA LEU A 648 -41.94 -23.34 13.87
C LEU A 648 -42.78 -22.59 12.82
N PHE A 649 -42.97 -21.29 13.03
CA PHE A 649 -43.49 -20.36 12.03
C PHE A 649 -42.36 -19.45 11.56
N ASN A 650 -41.83 -19.70 10.36
CA ASN A 650 -40.64 -19.02 9.83
C ASN A 650 -40.85 -18.39 8.44
N GLN A 651 -42.10 -18.24 8.02
CA GLN A 651 -42.47 -17.60 6.75
C GLN A 651 -43.29 -16.35 7.05
N ASN A 652 -43.13 -15.31 6.25
CA ASN A 652 -43.96 -14.11 6.33
C ASN A 652 -45.44 -14.47 6.11
N GLY A 653 -46.33 -14.04 7.00
CA GLY A 653 -47.76 -14.34 6.89
C GLY A 653 -48.48 -14.53 8.23
N LYS A 654 -49.80 -14.73 8.13
CA LYS A 654 -50.69 -14.98 9.28
C LYS A 654 -50.89 -16.48 9.46
N PHE A 655 -50.55 -17.00 10.64
CA PHE A 655 -50.74 -18.39 11.03
C PHE A 655 -51.74 -18.49 12.17
N THR A 656 -52.64 -19.46 12.09
CA THR A 656 -53.63 -19.72 13.16
C THR A 656 -53.38 -21.10 13.74
N LEU A 657 -52.88 -21.14 14.97
CA LEU A 657 -52.67 -22.37 15.72
C LEU A 657 -53.92 -22.67 16.54
N ARG A 658 -54.55 -23.81 16.28
CA ARG A 658 -55.65 -24.35 17.10
C ARG A 658 -55.23 -25.68 17.73
N ALA A 659 -55.60 -25.92 18.99
CA ALA A 659 -55.26 -27.15 19.69
C ALA A 659 -56.34 -27.62 20.68
N ILE A 660 -56.49 -28.94 20.82
CA ILE A 660 -57.27 -29.62 21.87
C ILE A 660 -56.41 -30.66 22.58
N ALA A 661 -56.70 -30.92 23.86
CA ALA A 661 -56.12 -32.02 24.61
C ALA A 661 -57.17 -33.11 24.87
N VAL A 662 -56.76 -34.37 24.73
CA VAL A 662 -57.60 -35.56 24.85
C VAL A 662 -56.94 -36.55 25.80
N LYS A 663 -57.74 -37.19 26.67
CA LYS A 663 -57.29 -38.27 27.55
C LYS A 663 -58.37 -39.32 27.62
N ASN A 664 -57.99 -40.59 27.46
CA ASN A 664 -58.94 -41.70 27.49
C ASN A 664 -59.73 -41.71 28.81
N GLY A 665 -61.06 -41.82 28.72
CA GLY A 665 -61.97 -41.77 29.87
C GLY A 665 -62.34 -40.37 30.37
N MET A 666 -61.83 -39.29 29.76
CA MET A 666 -62.19 -37.89 30.07
C MET A 666 -62.81 -37.19 28.83
N LYS A 667 -63.68 -36.20 29.06
CA LYS A 667 -64.15 -35.29 28.01
C LYS A 667 -62.98 -34.45 27.49
N ASN A 668 -62.91 -34.26 26.17
CA ASN A 668 -61.89 -33.43 25.52
C ASN A 668 -61.89 -32.00 26.07
N SER A 669 -60.73 -31.35 26.02
CA SER A 669 -60.61 -29.96 26.45
C SER A 669 -61.42 -28.99 25.57
N ALA A 670 -61.61 -27.76 26.05
CA ALA A 670 -61.94 -26.66 25.16
C ALA A 670 -60.78 -26.38 24.17
N GLU A 671 -61.08 -25.67 23.08
CA GLU A 671 -60.12 -25.33 22.04
C GLU A 671 -59.24 -24.13 22.46
N LEU A 672 -57.92 -24.28 22.32
CA LEU A 672 -56.98 -23.17 22.28
C LEU A 672 -56.94 -22.62 20.86
N ALA A 673 -57.09 -21.30 20.67
CA ALA A 673 -56.91 -20.64 19.38
C ALA A 673 -55.97 -19.42 19.53
N VAL A 674 -54.84 -19.43 18.81
CA VAL A 674 -53.82 -18.37 18.83
C VAL A 674 -53.44 -17.96 17.41
N VAL A 675 -53.29 -16.65 17.18
CA VAL A 675 -52.98 -16.07 15.86
C VAL A 675 -51.61 -15.40 15.89
N TYR A 676 -50.72 -15.80 14.99
CA TYR A 676 -49.38 -15.24 14.83
C TYR A 676 -49.28 -14.52 13.48
N ASN A 677 -49.01 -13.21 13.50
CA ASN A 677 -48.66 -12.46 12.29
C ASN A 677 -47.14 -12.32 12.21
N ILE A 678 -46.51 -12.99 11.26
CA ILE A 678 -45.05 -12.92 11.05
C ILE A 678 -44.76 -11.91 9.96
N GLU A 679 -43.99 -10.88 10.30
CA GLU A 679 -43.57 -9.82 9.37
C GLU A 679 -42.05 -9.84 9.16
N ASP A 680 -41.61 -9.97 7.90
CA ASP A 680 -40.19 -9.86 7.53
C ASP A 680 -39.70 -8.40 7.60
N LEU A 681 -38.53 -8.17 8.20
CA LEU A 681 -37.89 -6.85 8.28
C LEU A 681 -37.38 -6.30 6.93
N ASN A 682 -37.70 -6.93 5.79
CA ASN A 682 -37.28 -6.49 4.45
C ASN A 682 -38.27 -6.94 3.37
N ALA A 683 -39.40 -6.24 3.22
CA ALA A 683 -40.29 -6.39 2.08
C ALA A 683 -40.43 -5.05 1.34
N GLY A 684 -39.42 -4.75 0.52
CA GLY A 684 -39.36 -3.57 -0.34
C GLY A 684 -38.46 -3.79 -1.54
N ASN A 685 -38.78 -4.78 -2.38
CA ASN A 685 -38.71 -4.75 -3.85
C ASN A 685 -38.77 -6.17 -4.44
N SER A 686 -39.92 -6.46 -5.03
CA SER A 686 -40.20 -7.33 -6.19
C SER A 686 -39.04 -7.44 -7.20
N SER A 687 -38.88 -8.42 -8.08
CA SER A 687 -39.50 -9.72 -8.46
C SER A 687 -38.80 -10.11 -9.79
N GLY A 688 -38.73 -11.40 -10.17
CA GLY A 688 -38.67 -11.75 -11.61
C GLY A 688 -37.53 -12.63 -12.12
N ASP A 689 -37.79 -13.95 -12.09
CA ASP A 689 -37.64 -14.94 -13.17
C ASP A 689 -36.30 -15.35 -13.79
N ALA A 690 -36.16 -16.69 -13.87
CA ALA A 690 -35.10 -17.46 -14.51
C ALA A 690 -35.54 -18.04 -15.87
N ALA A 691 -34.61 -18.25 -16.82
CA ALA A 691 -34.71 -19.30 -17.85
C ALA A 691 -33.35 -19.66 -18.50
N ASP A 692 -33.15 -20.97 -18.72
CA ASP A 692 -31.92 -21.66 -19.15
C ASP A 692 -31.93 -22.16 -20.62
N ASN A 693 -30.74 -22.61 -21.08
CA ASN A 693 -30.37 -23.67 -22.09
C ASN A 693 -30.13 -23.28 -23.56
N GLU A 694 -29.40 -24.02 -24.42
CA GLU A 694 -28.19 -24.89 -24.45
C GLU A 694 -27.95 -25.27 -25.96
N TRP A 695 -26.76 -25.77 -26.33
CA TRP A 695 -26.08 -25.86 -27.66
C TRP A 695 -26.57 -26.83 -28.78
N SER A 696 -26.06 -26.64 -30.02
CA SER A 696 -25.75 -27.68 -31.05
C SER A 696 -24.49 -27.33 -31.89
N TRP A 697 -23.84 -28.33 -32.49
CA TRP A 697 -22.62 -28.31 -33.32
C TRP A 697 -22.95 -28.57 -34.79
N ASP A 698 -22.13 -28.04 -35.71
CA ASP A 698 -21.60 -28.60 -36.98
C ASP A 698 -20.69 -27.49 -37.58
N ASP A 699 -19.39 -27.68 -37.71
CA ASP A 699 -18.61 -28.32 -38.80
C ASP A 699 -18.32 -27.35 -39.96
N ASP A 700 -17.00 -27.16 -40.20
CA ASP A 700 -16.33 -26.54 -41.36
C ASP A 700 -16.70 -25.07 -41.71
N SER A 701 -15.86 -24.20 -42.25
CA SER A 701 -14.48 -24.23 -42.77
C SER A 701 -14.01 -22.76 -42.86
N ASP A 702 -12.69 -22.59 -42.83
CA ASP A 702 -11.85 -21.53 -43.41
C ASP A 702 -12.34 -20.10 -43.72
N ALA A 703 -11.37 -19.20 -43.49
CA ALA A 703 -11.09 -17.94 -44.17
C ALA A 703 -11.75 -16.64 -43.65
N ALA A 704 -10.86 -15.84 -43.05
CA ALA A 704 -10.58 -14.43 -43.36
C ALA A 704 -11.67 -13.34 -43.24
N ASP A 705 -11.25 -12.31 -42.50
CA ASP A 705 -11.47 -10.87 -42.68
C ASP A 705 -12.62 -10.15 -41.94
N LYS A 706 -12.20 -9.07 -41.28
CA LYS A 706 -12.83 -7.77 -40.99
C LYS A 706 -14.22 -7.60 -40.33
N GLN A 707 -14.15 -6.84 -39.23
CA GLN A 707 -14.92 -5.61 -38.89
C GLN A 707 -16.44 -5.62 -38.55
N THR A 708 -16.71 -4.87 -37.46
CA THR A 708 -17.85 -3.96 -37.16
C THR A 708 -19.24 -4.48 -36.72
N ASN A 709 -19.66 -3.92 -35.56
CA ASN A 709 -20.99 -3.40 -35.15
C ASN A 709 -22.28 -3.96 -35.79
N ASN A 710 -23.28 -4.41 -35.00
CA ASN A 710 -24.39 -3.62 -34.40
C ASN A 710 -25.53 -4.53 -33.84
N LYS A 711 -26.45 -3.92 -33.06
CA LYS A 711 -27.54 -4.47 -32.22
C LYS A 711 -28.78 -5.10 -32.92
N SER A 712 -29.50 -5.93 -32.13
CA SER A 712 -30.98 -6.01 -31.85
C SER A 712 -31.96 -7.02 -32.52
N SER A 713 -32.81 -7.64 -31.64
CA SER A 713 -34.22 -8.15 -31.76
C SER A 713 -34.56 -9.34 -32.70
N ALA A 714 -35.54 -10.26 -32.50
CA ALA A 714 -36.40 -10.72 -31.38
C ALA A 714 -37.19 -12.02 -31.81
N LYS A 715 -37.55 -12.90 -30.84
CA LYS A 715 -38.70 -13.89 -30.71
C LYS A 715 -39.06 -14.87 -31.88
N ALA A 716 -39.33 -16.18 -31.68
CA ALA A 716 -40.42 -16.79 -30.87
C ALA A 716 -40.27 -18.34 -30.65
N VAL A 717 -40.47 -18.87 -29.42
CA VAL A 717 -41.55 -19.81 -28.91
C VAL A 717 -41.37 -21.35 -29.09
N LYS A 718 -40.92 -22.05 -28.02
CA LYS A 718 -41.53 -23.11 -27.13
C LYS A 718 -41.84 -24.52 -27.75
N VAL A 719 -41.51 -25.68 -27.15
CA VAL A 719 -42.05 -26.30 -25.90
C VAL A 719 -41.23 -27.53 -25.36
N LYS A 720 -41.01 -27.56 -24.02
CA LYS A 720 -40.83 -28.61 -22.95
C LYS A 720 -39.61 -29.58 -22.79
N LYS A 721 -39.09 -29.54 -21.54
CA LYS A 721 -37.98 -30.21 -20.76
C LYS A 721 -38.25 -31.71 -20.41
N PRO A 722 -37.26 -32.59 -20.06
CA PRO A 722 -36.50 -32.60 -18.76
C PRO A 722 -35.07 -33.22 -18.72
N GLY A 723 -34.23 -32.89 -17.69
CA GLY A 723 -33.01 -33.67 -17.39
C GLY A 723 -31.96 -33.14 -16.37
N LYS A 724 -32.30 -33.07 -15.08
CA LYS A 724 -31.42 -32.77 -13.90
C LYS A 724 -30.02 -33.43 -13.89
N VAL A 725 -28.98 -32.68 -13.46
CA VAL A 725 -27.73 -33.25 -12.89
C VAL A 725 -27.56 -32.77 -11.45
N HIS A 726 -27.26 -33.73 -10.58
CA HIS A 726 -27.38 -33.69 -9.12
C HIS A 726 -26.10 -33.26 -8.39
N SER A 727 -26.31 -32.77 -7.17
CA SER A 727 -25.38 -32.54 -6.05
C SER A 727 -24.25 -33.58 -5.89
N VAL A 728 -23.06 -33.12 -5.51
CA VAL A 728 -21.96 -33.97 -5.02
C VAL A 728 -22.19 -34.26 -3.52
N LYS A 729 -22.41 -35.54 -3.17
CA LYS A 729 -22.37 -36.03 -1.78
C LYS A 729 -20.93 -36.32 -1.37
N VAL A 730 -20.44 -35.69 -0.31
CA VAL A 730 -19.22 -36.10 0.41
C VAL A 730 -19.64 -37.17 1.43
N LYS A 731 -19.23 -38.43 1.22
CA LYS A 731 -19.39 -39.49 2.26
C LYS A 731 -18.16 -39.46 3.17
N LYS A 732 -18.35 -39.11 4.45
CA LYS A 732 -17.38 -39.44 5.53
C LYS A 732 -17.55 -40.93 5.84
N LYS A 733 -16.47 -41.70 5.77
CA LYS A 733 -16.41 -43.08 6.30
C LYS A 733 -15.25 -43.15 7.30
N ASN A 734 -15.62 -43.30 8.57
CA ASN A 734 -14.90 -43.73 9.76
C ASN A 734 -13.59 -43.02 10.17
N ALA A 735 -13.57 -42.64 11.45
CA ALA A 735 -12.46 -42.04 12.17
C ALA A 735 -11.33 -43.05 12.44
N LYS A 736 -10.08 -42.64 12.22
CA LYS A 736 -8.88 -42.94 13.01
C LYS A 736 -7.74 -42.02 12.56
N LYS A 737 -6.96 -41.50 13.53
CA LYS A 737 -5.81 -40.58 13.36
C LYS A 737 -4.89 -41.01 12.21
N VAL A 738 -4.82 -40.23 11.12
CA VAL A 738 -3.81 -40.32 10.06
C VAL A 738 -3.60 -38.92 9.47
N THR A 739 -2.34 -38.52 9.29
CA THR A 739 -1.91 -37.31 8.55
C THR A 739 -2.61 -37.24 7.19
N THR A 740 -3.59 -36.36 7.03
CA THR A 740 -4.39 -36.31 5.81
C THR A 740 -3.73 -35.40 4.77
N LYS A 741 -2.95 -36.01 3.85
CA LYS A 741 -2.80 -35.45 2.50
C LYS A 741 -4.20 -35.32 1.90
N SER A 742 -4.71 -34.09 1.79
CA SER A 742 -6.03 -33.81 1.22
C SER A 742 -6.03 -34.23 -0.26
N ARG A 743 -6.77 -35.29 -0.61
CA ARG A 743 -6.93 -35.75 -2.00
C ARG A 743 -8.18 -35.12 -2.61
N TYR A 744 -8.02 -34.46 -3.75
CA TYR A 744 -9.13 -33.94 -4.55
C TYR A 744 -9.41 -34.89 -5.71
N THR A 745 -10.68 -35.29 -5.84
CA THR A 745 -11.14 -36.15 -6.94
C THR A 745 -12.12 -35.37 -7.79
N LEU A 746 -11.74 -35.07 -9.03
CA LEU A 746 -12.65 -34.48 -10.02
C LEU A 746 -13.24 -35.60 -10.87
N SER A 747 -14.56 -35.63 -11.06
CA SER A 747 -15.24 -36.63 -11.89
C SER A 747 -16.07 -35.98 -13.02
N TRP A 748 -16.00 -36.58 -14.21
CA TRP A 748 -16.76 -36.16 -15.39
C TRP A 748 -17.06 -37.36 -16.29
N LYS A 749 -17.96 -37.19 -17.27
CA LYS A 749 -18.31 -38.26 -18.22
C LYS A 749 -17.29 -38.35 -19.34
N LYS A 750 -17.01 -39.56 -19.82
CA LYS A 750 -16.15 -39.76 -21.01
C LYS A 750 -16.73 -39.02 -22.22
N VAL A 751 -15.92 -38.19 -22.88
CA VAL A 751 -16.24 -37.60 -24.18
C VAL A 751 -15.86 -38.60 -25.28
N LYS A 752 -16.80 -38.94 -26.17
CA LYS A 752 -16.60 -39.87 -27.28
C LYS A 752 -15.60 -39.26 -28.27
N GLY A 753 -14.56 -40.01 -28.68
CA GLY A 753 -13.55 -39.55 -29.64
C GLY A 753 -12.36 -38.74 -29.08
N ALA A 754 -12.33 -38.43 -27.78
CA ALA A 754 -11.20 -37.74 -27.15
C ALA A 754 -10.00 -38.68 -26.94
N THR A 755 -8.78 -38.20 -27.26
CA THR A 755 -7.51 -38.92 -27.01
C THR A 755 -6.85 -38.52 -25.70
N GLY A 756 -7.35 -37.47 -25.03
CA GLY A 756 -6.88 -37.06 -23.71
C GLY A 756 -7.68 -35.89 -23.13
N TYR A 757 -7.32 -35.45 -21.93
CA TYR A 757 -7.94 -34.32 -21.23
C TYR A 757 -6.87 -33.40 -20.62
N GLU A 758 -7.16 -32.11 -20.58
CA GLU A 758 -6.35 -31.06 -19.95
C GLU A 758 -7.15 -30.44 -18.79
N VAL A 759 -6.46 -30.14 -17.68
CA VAL A 759 -7.04 -29.44 -16.52
C VAL A 759 -6.35 -28.10 -16.35
N GLN A 760 -7.14 -27.03 -16.33
CA GLN A 760 -6.70 -25.67 -16.08
C GLN A 760 -7.26 -25.21 -14.73
N LEU A 761 -6.38 -24.70 -13.89
CA LEU A 761 -6.71 -24.13 -12.58
C LEU A 761 -6.66 -22.61 -12.72
N TYR A 762 -7.75 -21.92 -12.38
CA TYR A 762 -7.78 -20.46 -12.35
C TYR A 762 -7.71 -20.01 -10.90
N ASN A 763 -6.75 -19.14 -10.59
CA ASN A 763 -6.71 -18.42 -9.31
C ASN A 763 -7.21 -16.99 -9.56
N TYR A 764 -8.18 -16.54 -8.78
CA TYR A 764 -8.65 -15.15 -8.84
C TYR A 764 -7.84 -14.33 -7.82
N SER A 765 -6.56 -14.13 -8.12
CA SER A 765 -5.81 -12.98 -7.65
C SER A 765 -5.54 -12.11 -8.88
N ALA A 766 -5.69 -10.80 -8.75
CA ALA A 766 -5.41 -9.85 -9.83
C ALA A 766 -4.03 -10.14 -10.46
N TYR A 767 -3.89 -9.84 -11.76
CA TYR A 767 -2.82 -10.26 -12.69
C TYR A 767 -3.06 -11.62 -13.38
N ARG A 768 -3.28 -11.54 -14.70
CA ARG A 768 -3.40 -12.68 -15.62
C ARG A 768 -2.12 -13.55 -15.59
N ARG A 769 -2.10 -14.60 -14.77
CA ARG A 769 -1.20 -15.75 -14.95
C ARG A 769 -2.02 -17.04 -14.90
N THR A 770 -2.27 -17.62 -16.07
CA THR A 770 -2.70 -19.02 -16.17
C THR A 770 -1.56 -19.91 -15.67
N CYS A 771 -1.74 -20.58 -14.52
CA CYS A 771 -0.89 -21.71 -14.16
C CYS A 771 -1.30 -22.90 -15.05
N THR A 772 -0.66 -23.02 -16.20
CA THR A 772 -0.78 -24.20 -17.05
C THR A 772 0.06 -25.31 -16.43
N ILE A 773 -0.55 -26.32 -15.82
CA ILE A 773 0.15 -27.56 -15.51
C ILE A 773 0.49 -28.22 -16.84
N LYS A 774 1.68 -27.95 -17.37
CA LYS A 774 2.17 -28.54 -18.62
C LYS A 774 2.29 -30.06 -18.44
N LYS A 775 1.52 -30.78 -19.27
CA LYS A 775 1.62 -32.23 -19.58
C LYS A 775 2.15 -33.10 -18.43
N LYS A 776 1.25 -33.54 -17.55
CA LYS A 776 1.40 -34.85 -16.91
C LYS A 776 0.30 -35.75 -17.44
N THR A 777 0.67 -36.93 -17.95
CA THR A 777 -0.28 -37.99 -18.26
C THR A 777 -0.93 -38.41 -16.95
N ILE A 778 -2.10 -37.84 -16.62
CA ILE A 778 -2.76 -38.15 -15.36
C ILE A 778 -3.44 -39.50 -15.53
N LYS A 779 -3.02 -40.48 -14.71
CA LYS A 779 -3.61 -41.83 -14.71
C LYS A 779 -5.09 -41.74 -14.36
N THR A 780 -5.93 -41.87 -15.37
CA THR A 780 -7.38 -41.97 -15.20
C THR A 780 -7.76 -43.42 -14.86
N LYS A 781 -8.68 -43.60 -13.91
CA LYS A 781 -9.27 -44.92 -13.62
C LYS A 781 -10.76 -44.92 -13.95
N LYS A 782 -11.25 -46.04 -14.48
CA LYS A 782 -12.68 -46.26 -14.75
C LYS A 782 -13.41 -46.42 -13.41
N SER A 783 -14.51 -45.68 -13.22
CA SER A 783 -15.36 -45.87 -12.04
C SER A 783 -16.22 -47.14 -12.19
N SER A 784 -16.26 -47.98 -11.15
CA SER A 784 -17.11 -49.18 -11.06
C SER A 784 -18.51 -48.91 -10.50
N LEU A 785 -18.90 -47.64 -10.32
CA LEU A 785 -20.19 -47.28 -9.74
C LEU A 785 -21.34 -47.65 -10.70
N LYS A 786 -22.08 -48.70 -10.32
CA LYS A 786 -23.29 -49.22 -10.98
C LYS A 786 -24.35 -48.13 -11.08
N ASN A 787 -24.44 -47.48 -12.24
CA ASN A 787 -25.66 -47.17 -12.98
C ASN A 787 -25.35 -46.22 -14.15
N ARG A 788 -25.21 -46.83 -15.33
CA ARG A 788 -25.38 -46.30 -16.71
C ARG A 788 -24.77 -44.93 -17.10
N LYS A 789 -23.77 -44.39 -16.41
CA LYS A 789 -22.95 -43.25 -16.88
C LYS A 789 -21.47 -43.51 -16.60
N LEU A 790 -20.64 -43.63 -17.64
CA LEU A 790 -19.18 -43.85 -17.56
C LEU A 790 -18.48 -42.57 -17.07
N TYR A 791 -18.06 -42.56 -15.80
CA TYR A 791 -17.30 -41.45 -15.23
C TYR A 791 -15.80 -41.74 -15.16
N TRP A 792 -15.00 -40.74 -15.50
CA TRP A 792 -13.53 -40.70 -15.40
C TRP A 792 -13.16 -39.74 -14.27
N TYR A 793 -12.07 -40.04 -13.55
CA TYR A 793 -11.61 -39.18 -12.46
C TYR A 793 -10.11 -38.93 -12.47
N ILE A 794 -9.71 -37.76 -11.97
CA ILE A 794 -8.33 -37.36 -11.66
C ILE A 794 -8.14 -37.37 -10.16
N VAL A 795 -7.04 -37.98 -9.70
CA VAL A 795 -6.59 -37.94 -8.31
C VAL A 795 -5.32 -37.11 -8.25
N LEU A 796 -5.36 -35.97 -7.58
CA LEU A 796 -4.17 -35.16 -7.33
C LEU A 796 -3.43 -35.70 -6.09
N SER A 797 -2.14 -36.01 -6.22
CA SER A 797 -1.35 -36.71 -5.21
C SER A 797 -0.81 -35.81 -4.09
N ARG A 798 -0.81 -34.48 -4.28
CA ARG A 798 -0.50 -33.45 -3.29
C ARG A 798 -1.42 -32.25 -3.52
N ALA A 799 -1.83 -31.57 -2.45
CA ALA A 799 -2.45 -30.26 -2.56
C ALA A 799 -1.44 -29.31 -3.24
N PRO A 800 -1.80 -28.57 -4.30
CA PRO A 800 -0.95 -27.48 -4.75
C PRO A 800 -0.77 -26.51 -3.57
N GLU A 801 0.43 -25.96 -3.39
CA GLU A 801 0.78 -25.03 -2.29
C GLU A 801 -0.02 -23.72 -2.29
N PHE A 802 -0.96 -23.56 -3.21
CA PHE A 802 -1.86 -22.43 -3.33
C PHE A 802 -3.26 -22.81 -2.84
N ALA A 803 -3.84 -22.00 -1.95
CA ALA A 803 -5.24 -22.10 -1.58
C ALA A 803 -6.12 -21.97 -2.83
N LEU A 804 -6.71 -23.08 -3.29
CA LEU A 804 -7.62 -23.11 -4.44
C LEU A 804 -8.93 -22.40 -4.09
N THR A 805 -8.99 -21.09 -4.30
CA THR A 805 -10.23 -20.29 -4.20
C THR A 805 -10.90 -20.06 -5.54
N GLY A 806 -10.33 -20.57 -6.64
CA GLY A 806 -10.81 -20.29 -7.99
C GLY A 806 -11.36 -21.48 -8.79
N LYS A 807 -11.85 -21.18 -9.99
CA LYS A 807 -12.60 -22.12 -10.83
C LYS A 807 -11.66 -23.14 -11.51
N VAL A 808 -12.09 -24.40 -11.59
CA VAL A 808 -11.38 -25.44 -12.36
C VAL A 808 -12.09 -25.69 -13.67
N ARG A 809 -11.29 -25.80 -14.75
CA ARG A 809 -11.76 -26.09 -16.09
C ARG A 809 -11.10 -27.36 -16.60
N VAL A 810 -11.88 -28.31 -17.09
CA VAL A 810 -11.37 -29.52 -17.77
C VAL A 810 -11.77 -29.46 -19.24
N ARG A 811 -10.81 -29.69 -20.15
CA ARG A 811 -11.04 -29.72 -21.60
C ARG A 811 -10.64 -31.08 -22.15
N ALA A 812 -11.46 -31.66 -23.02
CA ALA A 812 -11.07 -32.84 -23.79
C ALA A 812 -10.26 -32.41 -25.03
N TYR A 813 -9.25 -33.19 -25.42
CA TYR A 813 -8.52 -32.97 -26.66
C TYR A 813 -8.41 -34.23 -27.51
N LYS A 814 -8.29 -34.04 -28.82
CA LYS A 814 -7.99 -35.07 -29.80
C LYS A 814 -6.69 -34.70 -30.52
N LYS A 815 -5.77 -35.65 -30.67
CA LYS A 815 -4.61 -35.48 -31.55
C LYS A 815 -5.02 -35.84 -32.98
N GLN A 816 -4.87 -34.90 -33.90
CA GLN A 816 -5.08 -35.11 -35.34
C GLN A 816 -3.85 -34.59 -36.08
N LYS A 817 -3.22 -35.45 -36.89
CA LYS A 817 -2.03 -35.12 -37.72
C LYS A 817 -0.97 -34.29 -36.98
N GLY A 818 -0.58 -34.73 -35.77
CA GLY A 818 0.45 -34.07 -34.96
C GLY A 818 0.00 -32.79 -34.21
N LYS A 819 -1.15 -32.20 -34.54
CA LYS A 819 -1.71 -31.03 -33.84
C LYS A 819 -2.74 -31.47 -32.77
N THR A 820 -2.78 -30.73 -31.66
CA THR A 820 -3.73 -30.97 -30.56
C THR A 820 -4.94 -30.06 -30.76
N VAL A 821 -6.10 -30.65 -31.03
CA VAL A 821 -7.36 -29.92 -31.19
C VAL A 821 -8.18 -30.10 -29.92
N TYR A 822 -8.58 -28.99 -29.30
CA TYR A 822 -9.37 -28.98 -28.07
C TYR A 822 -10.85 -28.85 -28.39
N GLY A 823 -11.70 -29.68 -27.77
CA GLY A 823 -13.15 -29.57 -27.93
C GLY A 823 -13.70 -28.32 -27.25
N LYS A 824 -14.77 -27.72 -27.80
CA LYS A 824 -15.46 -26.51 -27.25
C LYS A 824 -16.03 -26.70 -25.83
N TYR A 825 -16.13 -27.93 -25.32
CA TYR A 825 -16.66 -28.22 -23.99
C TYR A 825 -15.64 -27.91 -22.88
N SER A 826 -15.91 -26.86 -22.11
CA SER A 826 -15.20 -26.56 -20.89
C SER A 826 -16.20 -26.16 -19.79
N GLY A 827 -16.77 -27.16 -19.12
CA GLY A 827 -17.63 -26.92 -17.96
C GLY A 827 -16.79 -26.36 -16.81
N TRP A 828 -17.17 -25.18 -16.31
CA TRP A 828 -16.58 -24.62 -15.09
C TRP A 828 -17.14 -25.34 -13.87
N LYS A 829 -16.28 -25.78 -12.94
CA LYS A 829 -16.72 -26.16 -11.59
C LYS A 829 -16.01 -25.31 -10.56
N SER A 830 -16.79 -24.69 -9.68
CA SER A 830 -16.28 -24.09 -8.43
C SER A 830 -15.90 -25.20 -7.47
N ILE A 831 -14.68 -25.14 -6.95
CA ILE A 831 -14.31 -25.93 -5.76
C ILE A 831 -14.89 -25.18 -4.56
N ALA A 832 -15.64 -25.88 -3.72
CA ALA A 832 -16.40 -25.28 -2.64
C ALA A 832 -15.49 -24.53 -1.65
N THR A 833 -15.90 -23.32 -1.27
CA THR A 833 -15.18 -22.46 -0.32
C THR A 833 -15.41 -22.92 1.13
N LYS A 834 -14.57 -22.43 2.05
CA LYS A 834 -14.69 -22.62 3.52
C LYS A 834 -16.10 -22.27 4.06
N LYS A 835 -16.85 -21.42 3.35
CA LYS A 835 -18.23 -20.98 3.65
C LYS A 835 -19.28 -22.06 3.33
N GLN A 836 -19.12 -22.81 2.24
CA GLN A 836 -20.04 -23.90 1.85
C GLN A 836 -19.86 -25.18 2.70
N ILE A 837 -18.68 -25.37 3.29
CA ILE A 837 -18.44 -26.42 4.31
C ILE A 837 -19.12 -26.07 5.64
N LYS A 838 -19.22 -24.77 6.00
CA LYS A 838 -19.95 -24.32 7.19
C LYS A 838 -21.47 -24.47 7.05
N GLU A 839 -22.03 -24.26 5.86
CA GLU A 839 -23.47 -24.48 5.60
C GLU A 839 -23.85 -25.97 5.55
N PHE A 840 -22.97 -26.84 5.04
CA PHE A 840 -23.20 -28.30 5.04
C PHE A 840 -23.13 -28.92 6.45
N MET A 841 -22.38 -28.31 7.37
CA MET A 841 -22.28 -28.72 8.78
C MET A 841 -23.43 -28.17 9.66
N LYS A 842 -24.37 -27.41 9.07
CA LYS A 842 -25.51 -26.82 9.79
C LYS A 842 -26.83 -27.58 9.59
N TYR A 843 -26.87 -28.57 8.70
CA TYR A 843 -28.06 -29.40 8.39
C TYR A 843 -27.79 -30.92 8.38
N ASN A 844 -26.77 -31.41 9.10
CA ASN A 844 -26.67 -32.79 9.59
C ASN A 844 -26.05 -32.81 10.98
#